data_AF-A0A2M7JX90-F1
#
_entry.id   AF-A0A2M7JX90-F1
#
_cell.length_a   1.000
_cell.length_b   1.000
_cell.length_c   1.000
_cell.angle_alpha   90.00
_cell.angle_beta   90.00
_cell.angle_gamma   90.00
#
_symmetry.space_group_name_H-M   'P 1'
#
loop_
_entity.id
_entity.type
_entity.pdbx_description
1 polymer ?
#
loop_
_entity_poly.entity_id
_entity_poly.type
_entity_poly.pdbx_seq_one_letter_code
_entity_poly.pdbx_strand_id
1 'polypeptide(L)'
;AELITVGNFEDHLSWVSEADWIIEVIIEDLNTKRELFKKLVPFLKEGTVISSNTSGISIHKMCQGLSTDFAERFLGTHFFNPPRYMKLLEIIPIPSTSKSVVERMAHVGEKILGKGVVYAKDTPSFIANRIGTFSISTVLRTMVEDGYRIEEIDQVTGPAMGRPKMATFKLVDLVGLDIIVHVANNLYQSLPEGKDKEYFKFPDFIQKMVKNQWLGQKTKQGFYKRVKKEGKEETLVLDYEKLDYRPQEKANLPSVEMAKNIEDLGERIRTFIMSPDRGGQFGWKILKKTLLYAAEKVPEIADDVVNIDRAMRWGFNHELGPFELWDVIGLKSSVKRMEKEGEAIPPMVEQLLSKGYSSFYRKKDDRVSYFDLGAGQYQEIEEKPEIILLPSLKDRKKTVLSNSGASLIDLGDGVACLEFHSKMNTIGADTIQMMRDSLKEVEEKFEGLVIGNQAENFSAGANLMLMLFEIQDENWDDIEFSVKAFQDTLMAIKYFDKPVVAAPFSLTLAGGCEVCLASAKVQAAAETYMGLVEVGVGLIPGGGGTKEMLLRCTEGIPPGVADADLLPFVRQAFEAVAMAKVATSAKEAQKLGYMRSTDKITINRDHLLHEAKRTVLDLVREGYRPPRPKKNIKVMGERGYALLQMGLFYMREGGYISQYDEHVGRKVAHIMTGGNLPDGTEVTEQHILDLEREAFVSLCGEQKTQERIEYMLKTGKPLRN
;
A
#
# COMPACT_ATOMS: atom_id res chain seq x y z
N ALA A 1 9.06 -15.54 -14.75
CA ALA A 1 8.89 -16.97 -15.05
C ALA A 1 10.20 -17.73 -14.86
N GLU A 2 11.34 -17.22 -15.33
CA GLU A 2 12.66 -17.90 -15.24
C GLU A 2 13.14 -18.25 -13.81
N LEU A 3 12.62 -17.60 -12.76
CA LEU A 3 12.95 -17.91 -11.36
C LEU A 3 11.97 -18.90 -10.70
N ILE A 4 11.04 -19.49 -11.46
CA ILE A 4 10.01 -20.39 -10.95
C ILE A 4 10.12 -21.71 -11.69
N THR A 5 10.41 -22.77 -10.94
CA THR A 5 10.36 -24.15 -11.42
C THR A 5 9.15 -24.84 -10.80
N VAL A 6 8.25 -25.36 -11.64
CA VAL A 6 7.04 -26.06 -11.18
C VAL A 6 7.28 -27.57 -11.17
N GLY A 7 6.76 -28.27 -10.15
CA GLY A 7 6.89 -29.71 -9.98
C GLY A 7 5.63 -30.33 -9.36
N ASN A 8 5.66 -31.63 -9.10
CA ASN A 8 4.58 -32.39 -8.46
C ASN A 8 5.16 -33.35 -7.41
N PHE A 9 4.32 -33.86 -6.52
CA PHE A 9 4.77 -34.71 -5.40
C PHE A 9 5.19 -36.14 -5.79
N GLU A 10 4.88 -36.60 -7.01
CA GLU A 10 5.23 -37.95 -7.47
C GLU A 10 6.62 -37.97 -8.12
N ASP A 11 6.86 -37.08 -9.06
CA ASP A 11 8.08 -37.06 -9.88
C ASP A 11 9.20 -36.19 -9.26
N HIS A 12 8.83 -35.17 -8.48
CA HIS A 12 9.72 -34.06 -8.14
C HIS A 12 9.93 -33.86 -6.64
N LEU A 13 9.48 -34.79 -5.80
CA LEU A 13 9.59 -34.65 -4.34
C LEU A 13 11.05 -34.50 -3.87
N SER A 14 12.01 -35.09 -4.57
CA SER A 14 13.45 -35.00 -4.27
C SER A 14 14.05 -33.61 -4.49
N TRP A 15 13.41 -32.72 -5.25
CA TRP A 15 13.89 -31.35 -5.48
C TRP A 15 13.99 -30.53 -4.18
N VAL A 16 13.23 -30.89 -3.15
CA VAL A 16 13.29 -30.24 -1.84
C VAL A 16 14.66 -30.38 -1.17
N SER A 17 15.50 -31.33 -1.61
CA SER A 17 16.86 -31.50 -1.12
C SER A 17 17.78 -30.32 -1.43
N GLU A 18 17.45 -29.51 -2.44
CA GLU A 18 18.18 -28.28 -2.77
C GLU A 18 17.72 -27.08 -1.92
N ALA A 19 16.51 -27.14 -1.35
CA ALA A 19 15.85 -26.01 -0.72
C ALA A 19 16.36 -25.70 0.70
N ASP A 20 16.66 -24.41 0.96
CA ASP A 20 16.99 -23.91 2.30
C ASP A 20 15.76 -23.71 3.19
N TRP A 21 14.61 -23.48 2.58
CA TRP A 21 13.32 -23.27 3.25
C TRP A 21 12.19 -23.90 2.45
N ILE A 22 11.38 -24.72 3.13
CA ILE A 22 10.21 -25.40 2.57
C ILE A 22 8.96 -24.86 3.29
N ILE A 23 7.96 -24.43 2.52
CA ILE A 23 6.67 -23.95 3.04
C ILE A 23 5.57 -24.90 2.61
N GLU A 24 4.87 -25.48 3.57
CA GLU A 24 3.70 -26.31 3.34
C GLU A 24 2.45 -25.43 3.16
N VAL A 25 1.75 -25.59 2.02
CA VAL A 25 0.53 -24.87 1.64
C VAL A 25 -0.49 -25.80 0.95
N ILE A 26 -0.70 -26.99 1.52
CA ILE A 26 -1.70 -27.98 1.06
C ILE A 26 -3.02 -27.84 1.83
N ILE A 27 -4.00 -28.68 1.49
CA ILE A 27 -5.33 -28.71 2.11
C ILE A 27 -5.27 -28.69 3.66
N GLU A 28 -6.25 -28.06 4.27
CA GLU A 28 -6.31 -27.80 5.71
C GLU A 28 -6.79 -29.04 6.49
N ASP A 29 -6.02 -30.14 6.40
CA ASP A 29 -6.23 -31.41 7.10
C ASP A 29 -4.95 -31.88 7.80
N LEU A 30 -5.06 -32.18 9.10
CA LEU A 30 -3.89 -32.55 9.93
C LEU A 30 -3.23 -33.84 9.46
N ASN A 31 -4.02 -34.86 9.08
CA ASN A 31 -3.47 -36.16 8.70
C ASN A 31 -2.71 -36.07 7.39
N THR A 32 -3.28 -35.39 6.39
CA THR A 32 -2.66 -35.16 5.09
C THR A 32 -1.34 -34.40 5.23
N LYS A 33 -1.29 -33.34 6.06
CA LYS A 33 -0.05 -32.61 6.34
C LYS A 33 1.00 -33.50 7.01
N ARG A 34 0.61 -34.29 8.01
CA ARG A 34 1.53 -35.24 8.67
C ARG A 34 2.08 -36.30 7.72
N GLU A 35 1.26 -36.83 6.83
CA GLU A 35 1.69 -37.79 5.81
C GLU A 35 2.68 -37.15 4.82
N LEU A 36 2.43 -35.92 4.39
CA LEU A 36 3.36 -35.17 3.54
C LEU A 36 4.72 -34.97 4.24
N PHE A 37 4.74 -34.53 5.49
CA PHE A 37 5.99 -34.34 6.22
C PHE A 37 6.78 -35.65 6.34
N LYS A 38 6.14 -36.78 6.65
CA LYS A 38 6.79 -38.10 6.68
C LYS A 38 7.43 -38.46 5.34
N LYS A 39 6.78 -38.15 4.22
CA LYS A 39 7.32 -38.37 2.86
C LYS A 39 8.50 -37.44 2.55
N LEU A 40 8.53 -36.23 3.12
CA LEU A 40 9.59 -35.26 2.91
C LEU A 40 10.88 -35.59 3.67
N VAL A 41 10.78 -36.16 4.89
CA VAL A 41 11.93 -36.41 5.78
C VAL A 41 13.16 -37.03 5.07
N PRO A 42 13.02 -38.07 4.22
CA PRO A 42 14.18 -38.68 3.56
C PRO A 42 14.97 -37.76 2.62
N PHE A 43 14.38 -36.65 2.18
CA PHE A 43 14.98 -35.72 1.22
C PHE A 43 15.48 -34.42 1.87
N LEU A 44 15.24 -34.19 3.16
CA LEU A 44 15.63 -32.96 3.83
C LEU A 44 17.14 -32.91 4.05
N LYS A 45 17.79 -31.83 3.62
CA LYS A 45 19.17 -31.55 4.02
C LYS A 45 19.24 -31.00 5.45
N GLU A 46 20.42 -31.12 6.05
CA GLU A 46 20.71 -30.52 7.35
C GLU A 46 20.54 -29.00 7.28
N GLY A 47 19.98 -28.40 8.33
CA GLY A 47 19.76 -26.95 8.40
C GLY A 47 18.61 -26.39 7.54
N THR A 48 17.92 -27.21 6.73
CA THR A 48 16.67 -26.78 6.06
C THR A 48 15.61 -26.42 7.10
N VAL A 49 15.01 -25.25 6.94
CA VAL A 49 13.84 -24.82 7.72
C VAL A 49 12.58 -25.33 7.05
N ILE A 50 11.65 -25.87 7.83
CA ILE A 50 10.35 -26.31 7.34
C ILE A 50 9.29 -25.48 8.05
N SER A 51 8.31 -24.97 7.32
CA SER A 51 7.18 -24.28 7.92
C SER A 51 5.84 -24.67 7.30
N SER A 52 4.77 -24.39 8.02
CA SER A 52 3.40 -24.52 7.53
C SER A 52 2.71 -23.16 7.45
N ASN A 53 2.00 -22.90 6.35
CA ASN A 53 1.10 -21.77 6.17
C ASN A 53 -0.35 -22.10 6.57
N THR A 54 -0.55 -23.02 7.52
CA THR A 54 -1.87 -23.30 8.08
C THR A 54 -2.50 -22.04 8.68
N SER A 55 -3.82 -21.96 8.67
CA SER A 55 -4.59 -20.84 9.23
C SER A 55 -5.12 -21.11 10.64
N GLY A 56 -4.91 -22.31 11.19
CA GLY A 56 -5.30 -22.60 12.56
C GLY A 56 -5.14 -24.03 13.07
N ILE A 57 -4.52 -24.95 12.31
CA ILE A 57 -4.14 -26.27 12.83
C ILE A 57 -2.89 -26.10 13.71
N SER A 58 -2.85 -26.81 14.84
CA SER A 58 -1.70 -26.75 15.76
C SER A 58 -0.40 -27.22 15.08
N ILE A 59 0.60 -26.35 15.11
CA ILE A 59 1.96 -26.60 14.63
C ILE A 59 2.58 -27.76 15.40
N HIS A 60 2.38 -27.80 16.72
CA HIS A 60 2.88 -28.88 17.56
C HIS A 60 2.30 -30.23 17.13
N LYS A 61 0.99 -30.32 16.90
CA LYS A 61 0.35 -31.57 16.44
C LYS A 61 0.84 -32.04 15.07
N MET A 62 1.25 -31.12 14.18
CA MET A 62 1.78 -31.48 12.85
C MET A 62 3.13 -32.20 12.91
N CYS A 63 4.00 -31.82 13.84
CA CYS A 63 5.33 -32.43 13.95
C CYS A 63 5.37 -33.68 14.86
N GLN A 64 4.25 -34.03 15.51
CA GLN A 64 4.19 -35.18 16.41
C GLN A 64 4.56 -36.50 15.72
N GLY A 65 5.55 -37.18 16.28
CA GLY A 65 6.09 -38.45 15.77
C GLY A 65 7.22 -38.29 14.74
N LEU A 66 7.65 -37.05 14.45
CA LEU A 66 8.88 -36.78 13.71
C LEU A 66 10.07 -36.66 14.68
N SER A 67 11.29 -36.61 14.13
CA SER A 67 12.53 -36.54 14.90
C SER A 67 12.66 -35.20 15.65
N THR A 68 13.45 -35.17 16.73
CA THR A 68 13.77 -33.93 17.47
C THR A 68 14.39 -32.89 16.55
N ASP A 69 15.33 -33.32 15.70
CA ASP A 69 15.98 -32.47 14.70
C ASP A 69 14.98 -31.83 13.72
N PHE A 70 13.95 -32.56 13.28
CA PHE A 70 12.86 -31.95 12.50
C PHE A 70 12.11 -30.90 13.32
N ALA A 71 11.73 -31.24 14.56
CA ALA A 71 10.96 -30.35 15.43
C ALA A 71 11.70 -29.06 15.81
N GLU A 72 13.03 -29.09 15.90
CA GLU A 72 13.87 -27.92 16.15
C GLU A 72 13.93 -26.94 14.97
N ARG A 73 13.64 -27.44 13.76
CA ARG A 73 13.66 -26.71 12.48
C ARG A 73 12.27 -26.44 11.91
N PHE A 74 11.22 -26.76 12.67
CA PHE A 74 9.82 -26.62 12.26
C PHE A 74 9.09 -25.51 13.02
N LEU A 75 8.27 -24.73 12.31
CA LEU A 75 7.42 -23.68 12.86
C LEU A 75 6.22 -23.35 11.94
N GLY A 76 5.27 -22.55 12.42
CA GLY A 76 4.30 -21.90 11.55
C GLY A 76 4.83 -20.62 10.92
N THR A 77 4.52 -20.40 9.65
CA THR A 77 4.70 -19.12 8.95
C THR A 77 3.39 -18.79 8.23
N HIS A 78 2.52 -18.05 8.90
CA HIS A 78 1.17 -17.79 8.40
C HIS A 78 1.09 -16.42 7.70
N PHE A 79 0.96 -16.49 6.37
CA PHE A 79 0.77 -15.38 5.45
C PHE A 79 -0.72 -15.08 5.25
N PHE A 80 -1.04 -13.80 5.09
CA PHE A 80 -2.41 -13.34 4.88
C PHE A 80 -2.68 -13.10 3.39
N ASN A 81 -3.85 -13.55 2.92
CA ASN A 81 -4.21 -13.45 1.50
C ASN A 81 -4.69 -12.03 1.12
N PRO A 82 -4.19 -11.42 0.03
CA PRO A 82 -3.11 -11.89 -0.85
C PRO A 82 -1.71 -11.71 -0.25
N PRO A 83 -0.85 -12.75 -0.25
CA PRO A 83 0.44 -12.74 0.46
C PRO A 83 1.44 -11.76 -0.11
N ARG A 84 1.24 -11.25 -1.33
CA ARG A 84 2.06 -10.16 -1.88
C ARG A 84 1.80 -8.83 -1.17
N TYR A 85 0.53 -8.50 -0.94
CA TYR A 85 0.10 -7.17 -0.49
C TYR A 85 -0.08 -7.05 1.01
N MET A 86 -0.53 -8.13 1.68
CA MET A 86 -0.76 -8.10 3.11
C MET A 86 0.58 -8.02 3.87
N LYS A 87 0.67 -7.10 4.83
CA LYS A 87 1.92 -6.83 5.55
C LYS A 87 2.24 -7.91 6.57
N LEU A 88 1.22 -8.52 7.19
CA LEU A 88 1.39 -9.45 8.29
C LEU A 88 2.03 -10.79 7.87
N LEU A 89 3.01 -11.22 8.66
CA LEU A 89 3.48 -12.59 8.77
C LEU A 89 3.46 -13.00 10.25
N GLU A 90 2.65 -13.99 10.60
CA GLU A 90 2.71 -14.60 11.93
C GLU A 90 3.77 -15.71 11.94
N ILE A 91 4.72 -15.61 12.87
CA ILE A 91 5.71 -16.65 13.17
C ILE A 91 5.22 -17.40 14.41
N ILE A 92 5.04 -18.71 14.27
CA ILE A 92 4.43 -19.56 15.31
C ILE A 92 5.41 -20.66 15.73
N PRO A 93 6.35 -20.38 16.65
CA PRO A 93 7.25 -21.40 17.17
C PRO A 93 6.50 -22.35 18.11
N ILE A 94 6.96 -23.58 18.16
CA ILE A 94 6.61 -24.55 19.20
C ILE A 94 7.72 -24.60 20.25
N PRO A 95 7.50 -25.18 21.44
CA PRO A 95 8.52 -25.21 22.50
C PRO A 95 9.86 -25.83 22.07
N SER A 96 9.86 -26.75 21.09
CA SER A 96 11.08 -27.33 20.55
C SER A 96 11.75 -26.51 19.45
N THR A 97 11.06 -25.54 18.84
CA THR A 97 11.64 -24.73 17.74
C THR A 97 12.86 -23.97 18.25
N SER A 98 13.98 -24.13 17.56
CA SER A 98 15.21 -23.44 17.94
C SER A 98 15.08 -21.92 17.74
N LYS A 99 15.66 -21.15 18.67
CA LYS A 99 15.64 -19.67 18.60
C LYS A 99 16.28 -19.13 17.33
N SER A 100 17.38 -19.73 16.89
CA SER A 100 18.07 -19.36 15.64
C SER A 100 17.18 -19.52 14.41
N VAL A 101 16.28 -20.51 14.39
CA VAL A 101 15.30 -20.67 13.30
C VAL A 101 14.25 -19.57 13.36
N VAL A 102 13.75 -19.22 14.53
CA VAL A 102 12.79 -18.10 14.71
C VAL A 102 13.42 -16.79 14.24
N GLU A 103 14.63 -16.48 14.69
CA GLU A 103 15.39 -15.28 14.30
C GLU A 103 15.66 -15.25 12.79
N ARG A 104 16.08 -16.37 12.20
CA ARG A 104 16.30 -16.50 10.76
C ARG A 104 15.01 -16.23 9.99
N MET A 105 13.88 -16.78 10.42
CA MET A 105 12.60 -16.59 9.75
C MET A 105 12.06 -15.18 9.91
N ALA A 106 12.25 -14.55 11.06
CA ALA A 106 11.93 -13.13 11.26
C ALA A 106 12.77 -12.25 10.32
N HIS A 107 14.09 -12.51 10.24
CA HIS A 107 14.99 -11.78 9.33
C HIS A 107 14.57 -11.93 7.86
N VAL A 108 14.31 -13.16 7.40
CA VAL A 108 13.84 -13.42 6.02
C VAL A 108 12.51 -12.71 5.77
N GLY A 109 11.56 -12.81 6.70
CA GLY A 109 10.26 -12.16 6.62
C GLY A 109 10.39 -10.64 6.46
N GLU A 110 11.19 -10.00 7.30
CA GLU A 110 11.29 -8.53 7.32
C GLU A 110 12.20 -7.95 6.24
N LYS A 111 13.38 -8.54 6.02
CA LYS A 111 14.43 -7.96 5.17
C LYS A 111 14.34 -8.43 3.72
N ILE A 112 13.94 -9.69 3.49
CA ILE A 112 13.87 -10.25 2.14
C ILE A 112 12.45 -10.16 1.57
N LEU A 113 11.43 -10.50 2.37
CA LEU A 113 10.03 -10.52 1.92
C LEU A 113 9.26 -9.21 2.17
N GLY A 114 9.81 -8.31 3.01
CA GLY A 114 9.18 -7.03 3.35
C GLY A 114 7.91 -7.13 4.19
N LYS A 115 7.80 -8.19 5.01
CA LYS A 115 6.68 -8.40 5.93
C LYS A 115 6.90 -7.73 7.29
N GLY A 116 5.80 -7.37 7.93
CA GLY A 116 5.75 -7.10 9.36
C GLY A 116 5.55 -8.41 10.11
N VAL A 117 6.52 -8.75 10.94
CA VAL A 117 6.52 -10.01 11.71
C VAL A 117 5.88 -9.81 13.07
N VAL A 118 5.00 -10.74 13.44
CA VAL A 118 4.51 -10.88 14.82
C VAL A 118 4.75 -12.31 15.29
N TYR A 119 4.92 -12.48 16.59
CA TYR A 119 5.10 -13.77 17.23
C TYR A 119 3.80 -14.23 17.87
N ALA A 120 3.26 -15.34 17.36
CA ALA A 120 2.05 -15.95 17.89
C ALA A 120 2.37 -17.27 18.60
N LYS A 121 1.54 -17.61 19.58
CA LYS A 121 1.59 -18.93 20.24
C LYS A 121 0.84 -19.96 19.40
N ASP A 122 1.21 -21.23 19.56
CA ASP A 122 0.51 -22.36 18.92
C ASP A 122 -0.85 -22.63 19.57
N THR A 123 -1.78 -21.71 19.35
CA THR A 123 -3.17 -21.76 19.81
C THR A 123 -4.13 -21.73 18.62
N PRO A 124 -5.37 -22.21 18.75
CA PRO A 124 -6.33 -22.23 17.64
C PRO A 124 -6.44 -20.88 16.92
N SER A 125 -6.07 -20.85 15.63
CA SER A 125 -6.06 -19.66 14.76
C SER A 125 -5.19 -18.48 15.22
N PHE A 126 -4.15 -18.75 16.01
CA PHE A 126 -3.05 -17.81 16.32
C PHE A 126 -3.56 -16.47 16.86
N ILE A 127 -3.18 -15.33 16.25
CA ILE A 127 -3.57 -14.00 16.72
C ILE A 127 -4.67 -13.40 15.84
N ALA A 128 -4.36 -13.07 14.59
CA ALA A 128 -5.22 -12.20 13.79
C ALA A 128 -6.53 -12.90 13.44
N ASN A 129 -6.49 -14.17 13.01
CA ASN A 129 -7.71 -14.92 12.70
C ASN A 129 -8.56 -15.15 13.96
N ARG A 130 -7.92 -15.37 15.11
CA ARG A 130 -8.59 -15.53 16.41
C ARG A 130 -9.38 -14.29 16.81
N ILE A 131 -8.77 -13.11 16.75
CA ILE A 131 -9.41 -11.83 17.12
C ILE A 131 -10.37 -11.35 16.02
N GLY A 132 -9.98 -11.44 14.75
CA GLY A 132 -10.76 -11.02 13.60
C GLY A 132 -12.07 -11.79 13.45
N THR A 133 -12.02 -13.13 13.56
CA THR A 133 -13.23 -13.97 13.49
C THR A 133 -14.16 -13.70 14.68
N PHE A 134 -13.61 -13.46 15.87
CA PHE A 134 -14.40 -13.06 17.03
C PHE A 134 -15.11 -11.72 16.78
N SER A 135 -14.42 -10.74 16.19
CA SER A 135 -15.01 -9.44 15.86
C SER A 135 -16.14 -9.56 14.83
N ILE A 136 -15.94 -10.34 13.75
CA ILE A 136 -16.98 -10.61 12.75
C ILE A 136 -18.19 -11.32 13.38
N SER A 137 -17.95 -12.32 14.22
CA SER A 137 -19.05 -13.01 14.89
C SER A 137 -19.83 -12.10 15.82
N THR A 138 -19.13 -11.24 16.56
CA THR A 138 -19.74 -10.24 17.44
C THR A 138 -20.63 -9.28 16.64
N VAL A 139 -20.17 -8.85 15.47
CA VAL A 139 -20.96 -8.03 14.54
C VAL A 139 -22.21 -8.77 14.09
N LEU A 140 -22.08 -10.01 13.60
CA LEU A 140 -23.20 -10.83 13.12
C LEU A 140 -24.26 -11.07 14.20
N ARG A 141 -23.83 -11.44 15.41
CA ARG A 141 -24.74 -11.67 16.55
C ARG A 141 -25.45 -10.40 16.95
N THR A 142 -24.72 -9.32 17.14
CA THR A 142 -25.28 -8.02 17.55
C THR A 142 -26.24 -7.48 16.47
N MET A 143 -25.93 -7.69 15.19
CA MET A 143 -26.78 -7.29 14.08
C MET A 143 -28.15 -7.98 14.16
N VAL A 144 -28.18 -9.29 14.42
CA VAL A 144 -29.41 -10.06 14.55
C VAL A 144 -30.15 -9.74 15.84
N GLU A 145 -29.46 -9.64 16.98
CA GLU A 145 -30.04 -9.33 18.29
C GLU A 145 -30.80 -7.99 18.30
N ASP A 146 -30.23 -6.96 17.66
CA ASP A 146 -30.73 -5.59 17.75
C ASP A 146 -31.42 -5.10 16.46
N GLY A 147 -31.58 -6.00 15.47
CA GLY A 147 -32.31 -5.75 14.21
C GLY A 147 -31.66 -4.68 13.32
N TYR A 148 -30.38 -4.84 13.00
CA TYR A 148 -29.66 -3.95 12.06
C TYR A 148 -29.66 -4.52 10.64
N ARG A 149 -29.63 -3.64 9.64
CA ARG A 149 -29.48 -4.00 8.22
C ARG A 149 -28.00 -4.08 7.84
N ILE A 150 -27.69 -4.90 6.84
CA ILE A 150 -26.32 -5.15 6.37
C ILE A 150 -25.60 -3.85 5.96
N GLU A 151 -26.26 -2.96 5.25
CA GLU A 151 -25.68 -1.66 4.85
C GLU A 151 -25.47 -0.69 6.01
N GLU A 152 -26.21 -0.81 7.11
CA GLU A 152 -25.98 -0.01 8.32
C GLU A 152 -24.67 -0.46 8.98
N ILE A 153 -24.47 -1.76 9.09
CA ILE A 153 -23.27 -2.35 9.67
C ILE A 153 -22.02 -1.94 8.89
N ASP A 154 -22.06 -1.97 7.57
CA ASP A 154 -20.91 -1.58 6.75
C ASP A 154 -20.61 -0.07 6.82
N GLN A 155 -21.59 0.77 7.13
CA GLN A 155 -21.35 2.19 7.42
C GLN A 155 -20.71 2.40 8.79
N VAL A 156 -21.11 1.61 9.79
CA VAL A 156 -20.56 1.68 11.16
C VAL A 156 -19.16 1.09 11.26
N THR A 157 -18.95 -0.11 10.70
CA THR A 157 -17.72 -0.90 10.87
C THR A 157 -16.59 -0.53 9.91
N GLY A 158 -16.72 0.58 9.20
CA GLY A 158 -15.75 1.11 8.23
C GLY A 158 -14.91 2.28 8.78
N PRO A 159 -14.68 3.34 7.98
CA PRO A 159 -13.77 4.45 8.34
C PRO A 159 -14.09 5.18 9.64
N ALA A 160 -15.36 5.23 10.06
CA ALA A 160 -15.76 5.84 11.34
C ALA A 160 -15.07 5.18 12.55
N MET A 161 -14.69 3.91 12.44
CA MET A 161 -13.96 3.15 13.45
C MET A 161 -12.47 2.97 13.13
N GLY A 162 -11.91 3.69 12.14
CA GLY A 162 -10.52 3.50 11.71
C GLY A 162 -10.29 2.17 11.00
N ARG A 163 -11.28 1.67 10.26
CA ARG A 163 -11.23 0.40 9.51
C ARG A 163 -11.34 0.64 8.00
N PRO A 164 -10.90 -0.30 7.15
CA PRO A 164 -10.97 -0.15 5.69
C PRO A 164 -12.38 0.16 5.17
N LYS A 165 -12.47 0.82 4.02
CA LYS A 165 -13.75 1.15 3.34
C LYS A 165 -14.62 -0.06 2.99
N MET A 166 -14.03 -1.24 2.91
CA MET A 166 -14.76 -2.51 2.70
C MET A 166 -15.56 -2.93 3.94
N ALA A 167 -15.26 -2.38 5.12
CA ALA A 167 -15.97 -2.67 6.37
C ALA A 167 -16.09 -4.19 6.63
N THR A 168 -17.23 -4.68 7.12
CA THR A 168 -17.37 -6.09 7.51
C THR A 168 -17.87 -6.96 6.36
N PHE A 169 -19.04 -6.65 5.80
CA PHE A 169 -19.73 -7.56 4.88
C PHE A 169 -19.18 -7.51 3.46
N LYS A 170 -18.76 -6.35 2.94
CA LYS A 170 -18.04 -6.34 1.64
C LYS A 170 -16.69 -7.05 1.76
N LEU A 171 -16.03 -7.02 2.92
CA LEU A 171 -14.81 -7.79 3.16
C LEU A 171 -15.11 -9.30 3.15
N VAL A 172 -16.16 -9.74 3.84
CA VAL A 172 -16.58 -11.15 3.81
C VAL A 172 -16.94 -11.59 2.39
N ASP A 173 -17.64 -10.76 1.60
CA ASP A 173 -17.93 -11.05 0.20
C ASP A 173 -16.68 -11.10 -0.68
N LEU A 174 -15.65 -10.30 -0.39
CA LEU A 174 -14.38 -10.34 -1.12
C LEU A 174 -13.61 -11.63 -0.81
N VAL A 175 -13.49 -12.00 0.47
CA VAL A 175 -12.75 -13.19 0.93
C VAL A 175 -13.48 -14.47 0.55
N GLY A 176 -14.79 -14.50 0.72
CA GLY A 176 -15.64 -15.67 0.54
C GLY A 176 -16.28 -16.10 1.85
N LEU A 177 -17.61 -16.21 1.87
CA LEU A 177 -18.37 -16.56 3.07
C LEU A 177 -18.02 -17.97 3.61
N ASP A 178 -17.82 -18.92 2.72
CA ASP A 178 -17.40 -20.30 3.04
C ASP A 178 -16.04 -20.36 3.74
N ILE A 179 -15.10 -19.49 3.36
CA ILE A 179 -13.78 -19.42 4.02
C ILE A 179 -13.93 -18.94 5.45
N ILE A 180 -14.69 -17.87 5.68
CA ILE A 180 -14.92 -17.33 7.03
C ILE A 180 -15.69 -18.34 7.90
N VAL A 181 -16.68 -19.03 7.33
CA VAL A 181 -17.40 -20.12 8.03
C VAL A 181 -16.48 -21.29 8.35
N HIS A 182 -15.57 -21.66 7.45
CA HIS A 182 -14.60 -22.71 7.70
C HIS A 182 -13.66 -22.38 8.87
N VAL A 183 -13.12 -21.15 8.91
CA VAL A 183 -12.29 -20.67 10.03
C VAL A 183 -13.08 -20.67 11.35
N ALA A 184 -14.31 -20.15 11.35
CA ALA A 184 -15.17 -20.15 12.53
C ALA A 184 -15.49 -21.57 13.03
N ASN A 185 -15.77 -22.52 12.12
CA ASN A 185 -16.00 -23.92 12.48
C ASN A 185 -14.74 -24.58 13.05
N ASN A 186 -13.56 -24.33 12.48
CA ASN A 186 -12.30 -24.83 13.02
C ASN A 186 -12.07 -24.30 14.44
N LEU A 187 -12.25 -22.99 14.65
CA LEU A 187 -12.19 -22.39 15.99
C LEU A 187 -13.19 -23.05 16.95
N TYR A 188 -14.44 -23.22 16.53
CA TYR A 188 -15.46 -23.88 17.34
C TYR A 188 -15.02 -25.29 17.77
N GLN A 189 -14.48 -26.08 16.85
CA GLN A 189 -14.05 -27.46 17.13
C GLN A 189 -12.78 -27.55 17.98
N SER A 190 -11.84 -26.62 17.77
CA SER A 190 -10.52 -26.64 18.37
C SER A 190 -10.45 -26.03 19.78
N LEU A 191 -11.46 -25.23 20.16
CA LEU A 191 -11.49 -24.59 21.46
C LEU A 191 -12.04 -25.48 22.57
N PRO A 192 -11.56 -25.28 23.82
CA PRO A 192 -12.16 -25.92 24.98
C PRO A 192 -13.61 -25.46 25.15
N GLU A 193 -14.42 -26.29 25.83
CA GLU A 193 -15.78 -25.91 26.22
C GLU A 193 -15.75 -24.64 27.08
N GLY A 194 -16.63 -23.69 26.79
CA GLY A 194 -16.71 -22.41 27.50
C GLY A 194 -17.38 -21.30 26.70
N LYS A 195 -17.46 -20.11 27.32
CA LYS A 195 -18.13 -18.93 26.74
C LYS A 195 -17.57 -18.55 25.36
N ASP A 196 -16.25 -18.62 25.20
CA ASP A 196 -15.54 -18.21 23.98
C ASP A 196 -15.91 -19.08 22.79
N LYS A 197 -16.03 -20.38 23.01
CA LYS A 197 -16.36 -21.36 21.96
C LYS A 197 -17.69 -21.02 21.31
N GLU A 198 -18.69 -20.66 22.11
CA GLU A 198 -20.02 -20.33 21.60
C GLU A 198 -19.99 -19.12 20.68
N TYR A 199 -19.09 -18.14 20.84
CA TYR A 199 -18.98 -17.01 19.91
C TYR A 199 -18.66 -17.43 18.49
N PHE A 200 -18.09 -18.61 18.24
CA PHE A 200 -17.76 -19.04 16.86
C PHE A 200 -18.91 -19.76 16.15
N LYS A 201 -20.07 -19.90 16.78
CA LYS A 201 -21.32 -20.27 16.10
C LYS A 201 -21.95 -19.04 15.44
N PHE A 202 -21.92 -19.00 14.11
CA PHE A 202 -22.64 -17.97 13.37
C PHE A 202 -24.16 -18.18 13.37
N PRO A 203 -24.96 -17.10 13.18
CA PRO A 203 -26.41 -17.21 13.04
C PRO A 203 -26.83 -18.12 11.87
N ASP A 204 -27.98 -18.79 12.00
CA ASP A 204 -28.47 -19.79 11.04
C ASP A 204 -28.58 -19.32 9.60
N PHE A 205 -28.89 -18.04 9.37
CA PHE A 205 -29.02 -17.50 8.02
C PHE A 205 -27.69 -17.59 7.24
N ILE A 206 -26.54 -17.51 7.91
CA ILE A 206 -25.22 -17.66 7.30
C ILE A 206 -25.04 -19.07 6.74
N GLN A 207 -25.46 -20.10 7.48
CA GLN A 207 -25.39 -21.48 6.99
C GLN A 207 -26.30 -21.70 5.78
N LYS A 208 -27.48 -21.05 5.76
CA LYS A 208 -28.39 -21.07 4.60
C LYS A 208 -27.77 -20.38 3.38
N MET A 209 -27.05 -19.26 3.55
CA MET A 209 -26.32 -18.60 2.47
C MET A 209 -25.26 -19.52 1.85
N VAL A 210 -24.46 -20.21 2.68
CA VAL A 210 -23.45 -21.18 2.20
C VAL A 210 -24.11 -22.33 1.43
N LYS A 211 -25.20 -22.89 1.96
CA LYS A 211 -25.97 -23.94 1.29
C LYS A 211 -26.50 -23.49 -0.09
N ASN A 212 -26.91 -22.22 -0.19
CA ASN A 212 -27.39 -21.60 -1.43
C ASN A 212 -26.29 -21.13 -2.39
N GLN A 213 -25.01 -21.37 -2.07
CA GLN A 213 -23.85 -20.89 -2.85
C GLN A 213 -23.79 -19.35 -2.98
N TRP A 214 -24.28 -18.62 -1.98
CA TRP A 214 -24.14 -17.16 -1.89
C TRP A 214 -22.82 -16.81 -1.18
N LEU A 215 -21.71 -17.07 -1.86
CA LEU A 215 -20.37 -17.04 -1.30
C LEU A 215 -19.62 -15.72 -1.50
N GLY A 216 -20.29 -14.67 -1.98
CA GLY A 216 -19.69 -13.35 -2.21
C GLY A 216 -19.30 -13.12 -3.67
N GLN A 217 -18.21 -12.37 -3.89
CA GLN A 217 -17.78 -11.90 -5.21
C GLN A 217 -17.45 -13.05 -6.17
N LYS A 218 -16.88 -14.15 -5.66
CA LYS A 218 -16.53 -15.32 -6.48
C LYS A 218 -17.74 -16.02 -7.11
N THR A 219 -18.91 -15.92 -6.47
CA THR A 219 -20.20 -16.41 -6.99
C THR A 219 -21.10 -15.27 -7.48
N LYS A 220 -20.57 -14.04 -7.55
CA LYS A 220 -21.29 -12.78 -7.88
C LYS A 220 -22.50 -12.48 -6.98
N GLN A 221 -22.60 -13.15 -5.84
CA GLN A 221 -23.76 -13.12 -4.95
C GLN A 221 -23.34 -13.53 -3.53
N GLY A 222 -23.58 -12.67 -2.54
CA GLY A 222 -23.29 -12.87 -1.10
C GLY A 222 -24.15 -11.96 -0.23
N PHE A 223 -23.55 -11.16 0.66
CA PHE A 223 -24.29 -10.08 1.33
C PHE A 223 -24.77 -9.01 0.34
N TYR A 224 -23.97 -8.80 -0.71
CA TYR A 224 -24.27 -7.93 -1.83
C TYR A 224 -24.39 -8.71 -3.14
N LYS A 225 -25.18 -8.18 -4.07
CA LYS A 225 -25.35 -8.72 -5.42
C LYS A 225 -25.41 -7.57 -6.42
N ARG A 226 -24.58 -7.60 -7.46
CA ARG A 226 -24.63 -6.61 -8.55
C ARG A 226 -25.47 -7.14 -9.71
N VAL A 227 -26.42 -6.35 -10.16
CA VAL A 227 -27.27 -6.65 -11.32
C VAL A 227 -27.21 -5.51 -12.32
N LYS A 228 -27.43 -5.80 -13.61
CA LYS A 228 -27.60 -4.78 -14.64
C LYS A 228 -29.07 -4.63 -14.95
N LYS A 229 -29.61 -3.42 -14.77
CA LYS A 229 -30.99 -3.06 -15.07
C LYS A 229 -30.98 -1.84 -15.99
N GLU A 230 -31.57 -1.96 -17.18
CA GLU A 230 -31.63 -0.88 -18.18
C GLU A 230 -30.26 -0.26 -18.53
N GLY A 231 -29.22 -1.11 -18.60
CA GLY A 231 -27.84 -0.66 -18.87
C GLY A 231 -27.13 0.01 -17.69
N LYS A 232 -27.81 0.22 -16.54
CA LYS A 232 -27.22 0.74 -15.30
C LYS A 232 -26.90 -0.42 -14.35
N GLU A 233 -25.77 -0.34 -13.67
CA GLU A 233 -25.44 -1.26 -12.59
C GLU A 233 -26.19 -0.85 -11.32
N GLU A 234 -26.91 -1.80 -10.73
CA GLU A 234 -27.62 -1.67 -9.47
C GLU A 234 -27.02 -2.65 -8.45
N THR A 235 -26.80 -2.18 -7.23
CA THR A 235 -26.34 -3.03 -6.11
C THR A 235 -27.54 -3.38 -5.24
N LEU A 236 -27.78 -4.68 -5.09
CA LEU A 236 -28.75 -5.25 -4.18
C LEU A 236 -28.06 -5.72 -2.90
N VAL A 237 -28.78 -5.72 -1.79
CA VAL A 237 -28.34 -6.15 -0.46
C VAL A 237 -29.29 -7.23 0.05
N LEU A 238 -28.74 -8.22 0.73
CA LEU A 238 -29.53 -9.27 1.37
C LEU A 238 -30.42 -8.69 2.49
N ASP A 239 -31.67 -9.12 2.52
CA ASP A 239 -32.55 -9.11 3.68
C ASP A 239 -32.42 -10.48 4.34
N TYR A 240 -31.73 -10.55 5.48
CA TYR A 240 -31.37 -11.83 6.13
C TYR A 240 -32.57 -12.50 6.81
N GLU A 241 -33.65 -11.77 7.08
CA GLU A 241 -34.88 -12.34 7.64
C GLU A 241 -35.67 -13.07 6.56
N LYS A 242 -35.80 -12.44 5.38
CA LYS A 242 -36.52 -13.01 4.23
C LYS A 242 -35.67 -13.96 3.38
N LEU A 243 -34.35 -13.87 3.50
CA LEU A 243 -33.38 -14.52 2.61
C LEU A 243 -33.62 -14.15 1.14
N ASP A 244 -33.85 -12.87 0.87
CA ASP A 244 -34.00 -12.33 -0.49
C ASP A 244 -33.26 -11.00 -0.63
N TYR A 245 -33.11 -10.50 -1.85
CA TYR A 245 -32.35 -9.29 -2.15
C TYR A 245 -33.27 -8.10 -2.41
N ARG A 246 -32.94 -6.97 -1.81
CA ARG A 246 -33.60 -5.68 -2.05
C ARG A 246 -32.60 -4.62 -2.56
N PRO A 247 -33.07 -3.54 -3.21
CA PRO A 247 -32.20 -2.42 -3.55
C PRO A 247 -31.45 -1.89 -2.32
N GLN A 248 -30.17 -1.55 -2.50
CA GLN A 248 -29.39 -0.93 -1.44
C GLN A 248 -29.98 0.44 -1.07
N GLU A 249 -30.20 0.66 0.21
CA GLU A 249 -30.64 1.95 0.73
C GLU A 249 -29.49 2.66 1.45
N LYS A 250 -29.48 4.00 1.43
CA LYS A 250 -28.54 4.75 2.25
C LYS A 250 -29.10 4.83 3.67
N ALA A 251 -28.44 4.18 4.63
CA ALA A 251 -28.77 4.37 6.04
C ALA A 251 -28.53 5.82 6.48
N ASN A 252 -29.44 6.38 7.27
CA ASN A 252 -29.29 7.70 7.89
C ASN A 252 -28.73 7.53 9.30
N LEU A 253 -27.41 7.59 9.44
CA LEU A 253 -26.69 7.46 10.71
C LEU A 253 -25.92 8.76 11.00
N PRO A 254 -26.50 9.71 11.78
CA PRO A 254 -25.88 11.01 12.04
C PRO A 254 -24.47 10.91 12.62
N SER A 255 -24.20 9.91 13.47
CA SER A 255 -22.88 9.66 14.04
C SER A 255 -21.81 9.35 12.98
N VAL A 256 -22.17 8.58 11.95
CA VAL A 256 -21.25 8.24 10.85
C VAL A 256 -20.95 9.48 10.00
N GLU A 257 -21.96 10.30 9.71
CA GLU A 257 -21.75 11.55 8.94
C GLU A 257 -20.92 12.57 9.74
N MET A 258 -21.14 12.69 11.05
CA MET A 258 -20.32 13.52 11.92
C MET A 258 -18.85 13.06 11.93
N ALA A 259 -18.62 11.76 12.05
CA ALA A 259 -17.27 11.18 12.09
C ALA A 259 -16.45 11.47 10.82
N LYS A 260 -17.08 11.65 9.65
CA LYS A 260 -16.38 11.97 8.39
C LYS A 260 -15.67 13.32 8.41
N ASN A 261 -16.13 14.25 9.24
CA ASN A 261 -15.59 15.61 9.30
C ASN A 261 -14.50 15.77 10.37
N ILE A 262 -14.09 14.69 11.04
CA ILE A 262 -13.08 14.70 12.09
C ILE A 262 -11.80 14.07 11.54
N GLU A 263 -10.73 14.85 11.47
CA GLU A 263 -9.42 14.40 10.97
C GLU A 263 -8.67 13.56 11.99
N ASP A 264 -8.67 13.97 13.27
CA ASP A 264 -8.02 13.20 14.34
C ASP A 264 -8.73 11.86 14.55
N LEU A 265 -7.99 10.77 14.37
CA LEU A 265 -8.52 9.41 14.45
C LEU A 265 -9.11 9.09 15.83
N GLY A 266 -8.44 9.51 16.90
CA GLY A 266 -8.87 9.22 18.26
C GLY A 266 -10.16 9.95 18.63
N GLU A 267 -10.24 11.25 18.31
CA GLU A 267 -11.44 12.07 18.45
C GLU A 267 -12.58 11.56 17.59
N ARG A 268 -12.30 11.18 16.33
CA ARG A 268 -13.29 10.62 15.41
C ARG A 268 -13.98 9.40 16.01
N ILE A 269 -13.18 8.42 16.44
CA ILE A 269 -13.70 7.16 17.00
C ILE A 269 -14.44 7.44 18.31
N ARG A 270 -13.86 8.25 19.21
CA ARG A 270 -14.48 8.56 20.51
C ARG A 270 -15.83 9.25 20.33
N THR A 271 -15.90 10.22 19.44
CA THR A 271 -17.14 10.93 19.13
C THR A 271 -18.19 9.99 18.55
N PHE A 272 -17.77 9.11 17.64
CA PHE A 272 -18.65 8.11 17.04
C PHE A 272 -19.27 7.16 18.08
N ILE A 273 -18.46 6.49 18.90
CA ILE A 273 -18.94 5.47 19.85
C ILE A 273 -19.67 6.05 21.08
N MET A 274 -19.53 7.35 21.33
CA MET A 274 -20.24 8.06 22.39
C MET A 274 -21.58 8.64 21.90
N SER A 275 -21.86 8.58 20.60
CA SER A 275 -23.11 9.07 20.05
C SER A 275 -24.30 8.19 20.48
N PRO A 276 -25.45 8.79 20.86
CA PRO A 276 -26.59 8.05 21.38
C PRO A 276 -27.49 7.43 20.30
N ASP A 277 -27.22 7.67 19.02
CA ASP A 277 -27.98 7.09 17.91
C ASP A 277 -27.61 5.61 17.68
N ARG A 278 -28.35 4.95 16.79
CA ARG A 278 -28.16 3.53 16.47
C ARG A 278 -26.72 3.22 16.02
N GLY A 279 -26.08 4.11 15.26
CA GLY A 279 -24.70 3.92 14.80
C GLY A 279 -23.71 3.86 15.97
N GLY A 280 -23.73 4.87 16.85
CA GLY A 280 -22.84 4.94 18.01
C GLY A 280 -23.08 3.82 19.01
N GLN A 281 -24.35 3.44 19.26
CA GLN A 281 -24.70 2.32 20.14
C GLN A 281 -24.16 0.99 19.62
N PHE A 282 -24.35 0.69 18.34
CA PHE A 282 -23.80 -0.52 17.73
C PHE A 282 -22.27 -0.53 17.77
N GLY A 283 -21.65 0.58 17.37
CA GLY A 283 -20.20 0.77 17.38
C GLY A 283 -19.59 0.49 18.76
N TRP A 284 -20.17 1.05 19.83
CA TRP A 284 -19.74 0.78 21.20
C TRP A 284 -19.91 -0.70 21.58
N LYS A 285 -21.09 -1.28 21.31
CA LYS A 285 -21.42 -2.66 21.72
C LYS A 285 -20.47 -3.69 21.12
N ILE A 286 -20.12 -3.57 19.85
CA ILE A 286 -19.15 -4.47 19.21
C ILE A 286 -17.71 -4.19 19.65
N LEU A 287 -17.38 -2.93 19.88
CA LEU A 287 -16.02 -2.52 20.24
C LEU A 287 -15.67 -3.05 21.61
N LYS A 288 -16.50 -2.79 22.64
CA LYS A 288 -16.23 -3.24 24.00
C LYS A 288 -16.01 -4.76 24.08
N LYS A 289 -16.85 -5.54 23.39
CA LYS A 289 -16.73 -7.01 23.37
C LYS A 289 -15.41 -7.45 22.75
N THR A 290 -15.00 -6.81 21.66
CA THR A 290 -13.72 -7.10 20.99
C THR A 290 -12.52 -6.73 21.87
N LEU A 291 -12.57 -5.59 22.55
CA LEU A 291 -11.51 -5.12 23.46
C LEU A 291 -11.33 -6.04 24.66
N LEU A 292 -12.44 -6.39 25.33
CA LEU A 292 -12.44 -7.29 26.47
C LEU A 292 -11.88 -8.67 26.07
N TYR A 293 -12.34 -9.21 24.94
CA TYR A 293 -11.84 -10.48 24.43
C TYR A 293 -10.34 -10.43 24.10
N ALA A 294 -9.87 -9.39 23.42
CA ALA A 294 -8.45 -9.23 23.10
C ALA A 294 -7.59 -9.20 24.37
N ALA A 295 -8.02 -8.48 25.41
CA ALA A 295 -7.34 -8.46 26.72
C ALA A 295 -7.38 -9.82 27.43
N GLU A 296 -8.50 -10.56 27.39
CA GLU A 296 -8.59 -11.92 27.95
C GLU A 296 -7.67 -12.91 27.25
N LYS A 297 -7.36 -12.68 25.96
CA LYS A 297 -6.47 -13.56 25.20
C LYS A 297 -4.99 -13.28 25.45
N VAL A 298 -4.63 -12.28 26.27
CA VAL A 298 -3.25 -12.11 26.74
C VAL A 298 -3.08 -12.82 28.09
N PRO A 299 -2.07 -13.70 28.28
CA PRO A 299 -1.00 -14.06 27.35
C PRO A 299 -1.27 -15.36 26.56
N GLU A 300 -2.53 -15.79 26.40
CA GLU A 300 -2.90 -17.04 25.73
C GLU A 300 -2.37 -17.13 24.29
N ILE A 301 -2.59 -16.08 23.48
CA ILE A 301 -2.32 -16.12 22.02
C ILE A 301 -1.01 -15.41 21.63
N ALA A 302 -0.54 -14.50 22.47
CA ALA A 302 0.69 -13.72 22.32
C ALA A 302 1.19 -13.30 23.71
N ASP A 303 2.49 -13.01 23.84
CA ASP A 303 3.07 -12.58 25.12
C ASP A 303 2.77 -11.12 25.48
N ASP A 304 2.46 -10.29 24.49
CA ASP A 304 2.28 -8.85 24.65
C ASP A 304 1.18 -8.25 23.77
N VAL A 305 0.78 -7.02 24.11
CA VAL A 305 -0.23 -6.24 23.37
C VAL A 305 0.26 -5.79 22.00
N VAL A 306 1.58 -5.67 21.80
CA VAL A 306 2.19 -5.12 20.57
C VAL A 306 2.00 -6.09 19.41
N ASN A 307 2.21 -7.39 19.65
CA ASN A 307 1.96 -8.45 18.68
C ASN A 307 0.48 -8.52 18.27
N ILE A 308 -0.45 -8.36 19.22
CA ILE A 308 -1.90 -8.35 18.94
C ILE A 308 -2.29 -7.13 18.12
N ASP A 309 -1.81 -5.94 18.51
CA ASP A 309 -2.12 -4.71 17.79
C ASP A 309 -1.57 -4.74 16.37
N ARG A 310 -0.30 -5.13 16.21
CA ARG A 310 0.34 -5.29 14.90
C ARG A 310 -0.38 -6.33 14.04
N ALA A 311 -0.80 -7.46 14.61
CA ALA A 311 -1.56 -8.47 13.89
C ALA A 311 -2.88 -7.91 13.33
N MET A 312 -3.61 -7.13 14.12
CA MET A 312 -4.86 -6.52 13.63
C MET A 312 -4.61 -5.41 12.60
N ARG A 313 -3.59 -4.57 12.82
CA ARG A 313 -3.22 -3.50 11.88
C ARG A 313 -2.75 -4.05 10.54
N TRP A 314 -1.93 -5.10 10.55
CA TRP A 314 -1.29 -5.61 9.33
C TRP A 314 -2.06 -6.74 8.66
N GLY A 315 -2.88 -7.49 9.42
CA GLY A 315 -3.69 -8.60 8.92
C GLY A 315 -5.09 -8.17 8.48
N PHE A 316 -5.67 -7.16 9.12
CA PHE A 316 -7.01 -6.63 8.80
C PHE A 316 -7.00 -5.17 8.33
N ASN A 317 -5.82 -4.56 8.17
CA ASN A 317 -5.64 -3.17 7.75
C ASN A 317 -6.41 -2.16 8.63
N HIS A 318 -6.52 -2.46 9.93
CA HIS A 318 -7.01 -1.48 10.89
C HIS A 318 -5.98 -0.37 11.08
N GLU A 319 -6.43 0.88 11.25
CA GLU A 319 -5.53 2.01 11.53
C GLU A 319 -4.86 1.86 12.90
N LEU A 320 -5.62 1.37 13.90
CA LEU A 320 -5.15 1.06 15.26
C LEU A 320 -5.46 -0.39 15.64
N GLY A 321 -4.58 -1.00 16.41
CA GLY A 321 -4.82 -2.28 17.07
C GLY A 321 -5.78 -2.15 18.26
N PRO A 322 -6.34 -3.25 18.80
CA PRO A 322 -7.24 -3.22 19.95
C PRO A 322 -6.76 -2.38 21.15
N PHE A 323 -5.49 -2.47 21.57
CA PHE A 323 -5.00 -1.78 22.75
C PHE A 323 -4.64 -0.32 22.47
N GLU A 324 -4.03 -0.03 21.33
CA GLU A 324 -3.89 1.35 20.81
C GLU A 324 -5.26 2.05 20.72
N LEU A 325 -6.27 1.34 20.23
CA LEU A 325 -7.65 1.81 20.12
C LEU A 325 -8.27 2.07 21.50
N TRP A 326 -8.00 1.20 22.47
CA TRP A 326 -8.48 1.37 23.84
C TRP A 326 -7.87 2.62 24.50
N ASP A 327 -6.61 2.92 24.21
CA ASP A 327 -5.94 4.12 24.69
C ASP A 327 -6.57 5.38 24.13
N VAL A 328 -6.83 5.43 22.81
CA VAL A 328 -7.42 6.64 22.20
C VAL A 328 -8.86 6.87 22.66
N ILE A 329 -9.67 5.83 22.91
CA ILE A 329 -11.04 6.03 23.45
C ILE A 329 -11.05 6.37 24.95
N GLY A 330 -9.91 6.23 25.62
CA GLY A 330 -9.73 6.48 27.04
C GLY A 330 -10.01 5.24 27.89
N LEU A 331 -8.94 4.60 28.38
CA LEU A 331 -9.01 3.36 29.16
C LEU A 331 -9.86 3.50 30.44
N LYS A 332 -9.57 4.51 31.27
CA LYS A 332 -10.25 4.71 32.56
C LYS A 332 -11.76 4.97 32.40
N SER A 333 -12.14 5.80 31.43
CA SER A 333 -13.55 6.15 31.18
C SER A 333 -14.32 4.99 30.56
N SER A 334 -13.70 4.27 29.62
CA SER A 334 -14.32 3.12 28.96
C SER A 334 -14.52 1.96 29.94
N VAL A 335 -13.52 1.65 30.78
CA VAL A 335 -13.65 0.61 31.82
C VAL A 335 -14.78 0.93 32.80
N LYS A 336 -14.86 2.16 33.31
CA LYS A 336 -15.98 2.59 34.18
C LYS A 336 -17.34 2.40 33.53
N ARG A 337 -17.44 2.67 32.22
CA ARG A 337 -18.68 2.43 31.45
C ARG A 337 -18.98 0.93 31.34
N MET A 338 -17.97 0.11 31.03
CA MET A 338 -18.10 -1.35 30.94
C MET A 338 -18.55 -1.96 32.28
N GLU A 339 -17.97 -1.54 33.40
CA GLU A 339 -18.38 -1.96 34.76
C GLU A 339 -19.83 -1.60 35.05
N LYS A 340 -20.24 -0.35 34.72
CA LYS A 340 -21.63 0.09 34.87
C LYS A 340 -22.61 -0.70 34.00
N GLU A 341 -22.15 -1.16 32.84
CA GLU A 341 -22.90 -2.01 31.91
C GLU A 341 -22.87 -3.50 32.31
N GLY A 342 -22.18 -3.86 33.40
CA GLY A 342 -22.13 -5.22 33.95
C GLY A 342 -21.10 -6.14 33.29
N GLU A 343 -20.13 -5.59 32.56
CA GLU A 343 -19.06 -6.37 31.94
C GLU A 343 -17.99 -6.76 32.97
N ALA A 344 -17.42 -7.96 32.82
CA ALA A 344 -16.26 -8.40 33.59
C ALA A 344 -14.98 -7.83 32.97
N ILE A 345 -14.16 -7.15 33.78
CA ILE A 345 -12.91 -6.54 33.33
C ILE A 345 -11.77 -7.57 33.40
N PRO A 346 -10.97 -7.76 32.34
CA PRO A 346 -9.90 -8.76 32.35
C PRO A 346 -8.82 -8.41 33.39
N PRO A 347 -8.22 -9.42 34.06
CA PRO A 347 -7.24 -9.19 35.14
C PRO A 347 -6.06 -8.30 34.74
N MET A 348 -5.62 -8.38 33.47
CA MET A 348 -4.59 -7.50 32.91
C MET A 348 -4.92 -6.02 33.03
N VAL A 349 -6.17 -5.67 32.73
CA VAL A 349 -6.64 -4.29 32.73
C VAL A 349 -6.80 -3.78 34.16
N GLU A 350 -7.33 -4.63 35.04
CA GLU A 350 -7.43 -4.34 36.48
C GLU A 350 -6.04 -4.10 37.09
N GLN A 351 -5.07 -4.96 36.78
CA GLN A 351 -3.69 -4.83 37.24
C GLN A 351 -3.09 -3.50 36.79
N LEU A 352 -3.22 -3.15 35.51
CA LEU A 352 -2.73 -1.88 34.96
C LEU A 352 -3.34 -0.67 35.70
N LEU A 353 -4.66 -0.67 35.87
CA LEU A 353 -5.38 0.41 36.56
C LEU A 353 -5.03 0.50 38.05
N SER A 354 -4.86 -0.64 38.73
CA SER A 354 -4.48 -0.70 40.15
C SER A 354 -3.10 -0.08 40.42
N LYS A 355 -2.20 -0.13 39.44
CA LYS A 355 -0.89 0.55 39.48
C LYS A 355 -0.96 2.05 39.17
N GLY A 356 -2.16 2.60 39.00
CA GLY A 356 -2.40 4.02 38.73
C GLY A 356 -2.27 4.42 37.26
N TYR A 357 -1.95 3.47 36.38
CA TYR A 357 -1.78 3.71 34.95
C TYR A 357 -3.12 3.94 34.25
N SER A 358 -3.10 4.54 33.06
CA SER A 358 -4.30 4.95 32.33
C SER A 358 -4.24 4.66 30.83
N SER A 359 -3.21 3.94 30.38
CA SER A 359 -2.99 3.59 28.99
C SER A 359 -2.12 2.33 28.88
N PHE A 360 -2.31 1.52 27.86
CA PHE A 360 -1.44 0.40 27.53
C PHE A 360 -0.10 0.87 26.97
N TYR A 361 -0.09 1.98 26.23
CA TYR A 361 1.09 2.58 25.65
C TYR A 361 1.46 3.90 26.35
N ARG A 362 2.74 4.20 26.35
CA ARG A 362 3.29 5.50 26.77
C ARG A 362 4.32 5.96 25.78
N LYS A 363 4.30 7.26 25.49
CA LYS A 363 5.37 7.95 24.77
C LYS A 363 6.13 8.81 25.77
N LYS A 364 7.42 8.55 25.94
CA LYS A 364 8.31 9.35 26.80
C LYS A 364 9.65 9.50 26.10
N ASP A 365 10.16 10.74 26.01
CA ASP A 365 11.47 11.04 25.40
C ASP A 365 11.62 10.36 24.02
N ASP A 366 10.56 10.48 23.19
CA ASP A 366 10.40 9.89 21.86
C ASP A 366 10.33 8.37 21.76
N ARG A 367 10.53 7.65 22.86
CA ARG A 367 10.40 6.20 22.93
C ARG A 367 8.98 5.81 23.24
N VAL A 368 8.51 4.77 22.56
CA VAL A 368 7.21 4.15 22.85
C VAL A 368 7.44 2.94 23.75
N SER A 369 6.68 2.85 24.83
CA SER A 369 6.67 1.70 25.74
C SER A 369 5.27 1.14 25.85
N TYR A 370 5.15 -0.17 26.08
CA TYR A 370 3.88 -0.86 26.33
C TYR A 370 3.87 -1.44 27.74
N PHE A 371 2.69 -1.61 28.34
CA PHE A 371 2.55 -2.26 29.64
C PHE A 371 2.71 -3.78 29.47
N ASP A 372 3.80 -4.31 29.99
CA ASP A 372 4.08 -5.74 29.99
C ASP A 372 3.40 -6.41 31.19
N LEU A 373 2.61 -7.44 30.92
CA LEU A 373 1.87 -8.17 31.95
C LEU A 373 2.78 -8.94 32.90
N GLY A 374 3.74 -9.67 32.35
CA GLY A 374 4.60 -10.56 33.12
C GLY A 374 5.48 -9.78 34.09
N ALA A 375 6.03 -8.67 33.64
CA ALA A 375 6.81 -7.75 34.46
C ALA A 375 5.95 -6.79 35.30
N GLY A 376 4.69 -6.58 34.91
CA GLY A 376 3.77 -5.63 35.53
C GLY A 376 4.25 -4.17 35.44
N GLN A 377 5.06 -3.83 34.45
CA GLN A 377 5.62 -2.48 34.26
C GLN A 377 5.75 -2.18 32.77
N TYR A 378 6.04 -0.92 32.43
CA TYR A 378 6.26 -0.56 31.03
C TYR A 378 7.60 -1.11 30.55
N GLN A 379 7.57 -1.71 29.35
CA GLN A 379 8.76 -2.10 28.59
C GLN A 379 8.82 -1.29 27.31
N GLU A 380 10.03 -0.89 26.94
CA GLU A 380 10.27 -0.13 25.71
C GLU A 380 10.09 -1.03 24.50
N ILE A 381 9.39 -0.52 23.48
CA ILE A 381 9.33 -1.18 22.17
C ILE A 381 10.66 -0.91 21.48
N GLU A 382 11.34 -1.98 21.06
CA GLU A 382 12.57 -1.85 20.30
C GLU A 382 12.34 -1.03 19.01
N GLU A 383 13.00 0.12 18.91
CA GLU A 383 13.03 0.93 17.70
C GLU A 383 14.12 0.41 16.77
N LYS A 384 13.73 0.02 15.56
CA LYS A 384 14.67 -0.39 14.52
C LYS A 384 15.23 0.85 13.84
N PRO A 385 16.57 1.07 13.84
CA PRO A 385 17.19 2.24 13.21
C PRO A 385 16.82 2.40 11.72
N GLU A 386 16.48 1.31 11.05
CA GLU A 386 16.08 1.30 9.65
C GLU A 386 14.65 1.83 9.42
N ILE A 387 13.87 2.05 10.47
CA ILE A 387 12.51 2.58 10.38
C ILE A 387 12.53 4.07 10.74
N ILE A 388 12.45 4.91 9.71
CA ILE A 388 12.31 6.36 9.88
C ILE A 388 10.83 6.72 9.83
N LEU A 389 10.32 7.33 10.90
CA LEU A 389 8.95 7.85 10.98
C LEU A 389 8.99 9.39 10.91
N LEU A 390 8.52 9.97 9.81
CA LEU A 390 8.44 11.42 9.63
C LEU A 390 7.56 12.09 10.71
N PRO A 391 6.40 11.53 11.12
CA PRO A 391 5.64 12.10 12.24
C PRO A 391 6.45 12.18 13.55
N SER A 392 7.26 11.15 13.85
CA SER A 392 8.15 11.17 15.02
C SER A 392 9.22 12.25 14.92
N LEU A 393 9.77 12.50 13.73
CA LEU A 393 10.71 13.61 13.51
C LEU A 393 10.03 14.98 13.67
N LYS A 394 8.80 15.15 13.19
CA LYS A 394 8.02 16.38 13.36
C LYS A 394 7.72 16.66 14.83
N ASP A 395 7.32 15.65 15.61
CA ASP A 395 7.11 15.76 17.05
C ASP A 395 8.38 16.23 17.78
N ARG A 396 9.54 15.78 17.28
CA ARG A 396 10.89 16.21 17.72
C ARG A 396 11.32 17.57 17.19
N LYS A 397 10.42 18.34 16.58
CA LYS A 397 10.66 19.66 16.00
C LYS A 397 11.80 19.65 14.96
N LYS A 398 11.92 18.57 14.20
CA LYS A 398 12.89 18.44 13.09
C LYS A 398 12.40 19.02 11.76
N THR A 399 11.22 19.62 11.71
CA THR A 399 10.75 20.37 10.55
C THR A 399 11.62 21.62 10.37
N VAL A 400 12.20 21.80 9.19
CA VAL A 400 13.09 22.91 8.83
C VAL A 400 12.30 24.05 8.18
N LEU A 401 11.50 23.73 7.16
CA LEU A 401 10.54 24.65 6.53
C LEU A 401 9.26 23.90 6.13
N SER A 402 8.15 24.61 6.01
CA SER A 402 6.86 24.02 5.60
C SER A 402 5.92 25.07 5.00
N ASN A 403 5.09 24.64 4.05
CA ASN A 403 3.88 25.37 3.63
C ASN A 403 2.69 24.38 3.53
N SER A 404 1.62 24.77 2.82
CA SER A 404 0.42 23.95 2.55
C SER A 404 0.65 22.73 1.66
N GLY A 405 1.70 22.74 0.83
CA GLY A 405 1.97 21.68 -0.15
C GLY A 405 3.02 20.65 0.30
N ALA A 406 4.03 21.07 1.08
CA ALA A 406 5.11 20.20 1.51
C ALA A 406 5.83 20.70 2.79
N SER A 407 6.66 19.82 3.38
CA SER A 407 7.54 20.13 4.51
C SER A 407 8.95 19.58 4.26
N LEU A 408 9.99 20.36 4.56
CA LEU A 408 11.37 19.88 4.64
C LEU A 408 11.67 19.44 6.08
N ILE A 409 12.16 18.22 6.27
CA ILE A 409 12.39 17.59 7.57
C ILE A 409 13.83 17.10 7.66
N ASP A 410 14.53 17.43 8.74
CA ASP A 410 15.87 16.91 9.02
C ASP A 410 15.81 15.41 9.39
N LEU A 411 16.42 14.54 8.57
CA LEU A 411 16.55 13.11 8.83
C LEU A 411 17.78 12.76 9.68
N GLY A 412 18.62 13.74 10.02
CA GLY A 412 19.94 13.55 10.62
C GLY A 412 21.03 13.18 9.59
N ASP A 413 22.27 13.10 10.06
CA ASP A 413 23.47 12.82 9.26
C ASP A 413 23.68 13.75 8.06
N GLY A 414 23.17 14.99 8.16
CA GLY A 414 23.22 15.95 7.07
C GLY A 414 22.26 15.64 5.92
N VAL A 415 21.23 14.82 6.08
CA VAL A 415 20.25 14.57 5.00
C VAL A 415 18.89 15.14 5.39
N ALA A 416 18.26 15.88 4.47
CA ALA A 416 16.89 16.36 4.62
C ALA A 416 15.90 15.51 3.80
N CYS A 417 14.62 15.52 4.18
CA CYS A 417 13.51 14.91 3.45
C CYS A 417 12.46 15.95 3.09
N LEU A 418 12.18 16.12 1.81
CA LEU A 418 11.05 16.89 1.33
C LEU A 418 9.81 15.99 1.23
N GLU A 419 8.88 16.19 2.16
CA GLU A 419 7.64 15.45 2.28
C GLU A 419 6.48 16.24 1.64
N PHE A 420 5.88 15.69 0.58
CA PHE A 420 4.62 16.19 0.04
C PHE A 420 3.45 15.74 0.93
N HIS A 421 2.50 16.65 1.15
CA HIS A 421 1.32 16.38 1.98
C HIS A 421 0.05 17.11 1.52
N SER A 422 0.06 17.70 0.32
CA SER A 422 -1.17 18.13 -0.36
C SER A 422 -2.12 16.95 -0.57
N LYS A 423 -3.39 17.22 -0.89
CA LYS A 423 -4.36 16.14 -1.16
C LYS A 423 -3.85 15.22 -2.29
N MET A 424 -3.74 13.92 -1.98
CA MET A 424 -3.15 12.89 -2.86
C MET A 424 -1.69 13.17 -3.27
N ASN A 425 -0.99 14.03 -2.53
CA ASN A 425 0.35 14.53 -2.84
C ASN A 425 0.44 15.08 -4.27
N THR A 426 -0.60 15.79 -4.70
CA THR A 426 -0.62 16.45 -6.00
C THR A 426 0.34 17.64 -6.04
N ILE A 427 0.97 17.85 -7.19
CA ILE A 427 1.95 18.91 -7.40
C ILE A 427 1.22 20.16 -7.87
N GLY A 428 1.25 21.20 -7.05
CA GLY A 428 0.77 22.55 -7.39
C GLY A 428 1.84 23.61 -7.07
N ALA A 429 1.45 24.88 -7.16
CA ALA A 429 2.36 26.02 -6.94
C ALA A 429 3.10 25.93 -5.59
N ASP A 430 2.38 25.60 -4.51
CA ASP A 430 2.97 25.45 -3.17
C ASP A 430 4.04 24.35 -3.11
N THR A 431 3.81 23.23 -3.78
CA THR A 431 4.76 22.10 -3.84
C THR A 431 5.99 22.48 -4.66
N ILE A 432 5.80 23.14 -5.81
CA ILE A 432 6.90 23.61 -6.67
C ILE A 432 7.76 24.64 -5.91
N GLN A 433 7.12 25.56 -5.20
CA GLN A 433 7.82 26.54 -4.38
C GLN A 433 8.65 25.86 -3.28
N MET A 434 8.07 24.88 -2.56
CA MET A 434 8.81 24.12 -1.56
C MET A 434 9.98 23.32 -2.13
N MET A 435 9.88 22.77 -3.34
CA MET A 435 11.02 22.12 -3.97
C MET A 435 12.17 23.11 -4.14
N ARG A 436 11.91 24.32 -4.68
CA ARG A 436 12.93 25.36 -4.88
C ARG A 436 13.55 25.84 -3.57
N ASP A 437 12.73 26.12 -2.56
CA ASP A 437 13.22 26.61 -1.28
C ASP A 437 13.96 25.52 -0.51
N SER A 438 13.57 24.26 -0.66
CA SER A 438 14.30 23.13 -0.10
C SER A 438 15.68 22.97 -0.73
N LEU A 439 15.84 23.19 -2.04
CA LEU A 439 17.16 23.15 -2.68
C LEU A 439 18.10 24.20 -2.09
N LYS A 440 17.64 25.44 -1.87
CA LYS A 440 18.44 26.49 -1.22
C LYS A 440 18.87 26.10 0.19
N GLU A 441 17.94 25.61 1.00
CA GLU A 441 18.22 25.19 2.38
C GLU A 441 19.21 24.01 2.42
N VAL A 442 19.05 23.05 1.50
CA VAL A 442 19.96 21.89 1.39
C VAL A 442 21.33 22.32 0.91
N GLU A 443 21.44 23.27 -0.01
CA GLU A 443 22.70 23.81 -0.50
C GLU A 443 23.54 24.39 0.64
N GLU A 444 22.91 25.04 1.61
CA GLU A 444 23.60 25.66 2.74
C GLU A 444 23.88 24.69 3.90
N LYS A 445 22.93 23.80 4.24
CA LYS A 445 22.92 23.13 5.57
C LYS A 445 22.95 21.60 5.56
N PHE A 446 22.79 20.95 4.41
CA PHE A 446 22.67 19.49 4.30
C PHE A 446 23.63 18.94 3.24
N GLU A 447 24.02 17.69 3.32
CA GLU A 447 24.81 16.96 2.33
C GLU A 447 23.97 16.47 1.14
N GLY A 448 22.64 16.38 1.29
CA GLY A 448 21.74 16.00 0.21
C GLY A 448 20.27 15.91 0.62
N LEU A 449 19.42 15.52 -0.34
CA LEU A 449 17.96 15.57 -0.21
C LEU A 449 17.33 14.22 -0.58
N VAL A 450 16.40 13.76 0.24
CA VAL A 450 15.41 12.74 -0.12
C VAL A 450 14.11 13.44 -0.49
N ILE A 451 13.50 13.09 -1.62
CA ILE A 451 12.09 13.44 -1.89
C ILE A 451 11.27 12.19 -1.60
N GLY A 452 10.50 12.20 -0.52
CA GLY A 452 9.81 11.02 0.00
C GLY A 452 8.77 11.38 1.05
N ASN A 453 7.77 10.53 1.22
CA ASN A 453 6.70 10.73 2.21
C ASN A 453 6.16 9.38 2.72
N GLN A 454 5.21 9.40 3.66
CA GLN A 454 4.59 8.20 4.24
C GLN A 454 3.06 8.17 4.10
N ALA A 455 2.52 8.92 3.13
CA ALA A 455 1.08 8.94 2.82
C ALA A 455 0.63 7.65 2.08
N GLU A 456 -0.61 7.60 1.61
CA GLU A 456 -1.12 6.46 0.82
C GLU A 456 -0.38 6.29 -0.52
N ASN A 457 -0.07 7.42 -1.19
CA ASN A 457 0.56 7.50 -2.49
C ASN A 457 1.77 8.43 -2.47
N PHE A 458 2.80 8.15 -3.27
CA PHE A 458 3.91 9.09 -3.42
C PHE A 458 3.44 10.40 -4.05
N SER A 459 2.77 10.34 -5.20
CA SER A 459 2.09 11.47 -5.84
C SER A 459 1.18 11.00 -6.97
N ALA A 460 -0.03 11.57 -7.03
CA ALA A 460 -0.97 11.37 -8.14
C ALA A 460 -0.69 12.26 -9.37
N GLY A 461 0.33 13.12 -9.34
CA GLY A 461 0.66 14.04 -10.43
C GLY A 461 0.15 15.46 -10.21
N ALA A 462 -0.14 16.17 -11.30
CA ALA A 462 -0.65 17.54 -11.24
C ALA A 462 -2.10 17.60 -10.73
N ASN A 463 -2.49 18.75 -10.16
CA ASN A 463 -3.88 19.00 -9.78
C ASN A 463 -4.75 19.30 -11.02
N LEU A 464 -5.37 18.27 -11.60
CA LEU A 464 -6.22 18.39 -12.78
C LEU A 464 -7.44 19.31 -12.59
N MET A 465 -7.94 19.44 -11.36
CA MET A 465 -9.08 20.32 -11.09
C MET A 465 -8.67 21.79 -11.17
N LEU A 466 -7.52 22.14 -10.59
CA LEU A 466 -6.97 23.49 -10.73
C LEU A 466 -6.65 23.78 -12.19
N MET A 467 -6.01 22.85 -12.90
CA MET A 467 -5.71 22.98 -14.33
C MET A 467 -6.96 23.22 -15.17
N LEU A 468 -8.05 22.48 -14.92
CA LEU A 468 -9.30 22.68 -15.65
C LEU A 468 -9.90 24.07 -15.43
N PHE A 469 -9.83 24.61 -14.21
CA PHE A 469 -10.30 25.96 -13.92
C PHE A 469 -9.48 27.02 -14.68
N GLU A 470 -8.14 26.92 -14.67
CA GLU A 470 -7.30 27.86 -15.43
C GLU A 470 -7.57 27.79 -16.94
N ILE A 471 -7.85 26.59 -17.47
CA ILE A 471 -8.23 26.39 -18.87
C ILE A 471 -9.58 27.05 -19.19
N GLN A 472 -10.58 26.87 -18.32
CA GLN A 472 -11.93 27.41 -18.51
C GLN A 472 -11.97 28.94 -18.39
N ASP A 473 -11.10 29.50 -17.55
CA ASP A 473 -10.94 30.95 -17.39
C ASP A 473 -10.00 31.57 -18.46
N GLU A 474 -9.47 30.75 -19.37
CA GLU A 474 -8.55 31.16 -20.45
C GLU A 474 -7.25 31.83 -19.95
N ASN A 475 -6.77 31.44 -18.76
CA ASN A 475 -5.55 31.97 -18.14
C ASN A 475 -4.28 31.33 -18.75
N TRP A 476 -4.09 31.48 -20.06
CA TRP A 476 -3.01 30.82 -20.81
C TRP A 476 -1.60 31.17 -20.31
N ASP A 477 -1.39 32.44 -19.93
CA ASP A 477 -0.11 32.92 -19.41
C ASP A 477 0.24 32.24 -18.07
N ASP A 478 -0.76 32.02 -17.20
CA ASP A 478 -0.57 31.34 -15.91
C ASP A 478 -0.32 29.83 -16.08
N ILE A 479 -0.98 29.21 -17.06
CA ILE A 479 -0.71 27.81 -17.44
C ILE A 479 0.72 27.67 -17.95
N GLU A 480 1.14 28.51 -18.91
CA GLU A 480 2.50 28.45 -19.45
C GLU A 480 3.53 28.73 -18.35
N PHE A 481 3.31 29.75 -17.52
CA PHE A 481 4.18 30.07 -16.39
C PHE A 481 4.31 28.90 -15.43
N SER A 482 3.20 28.24 -15.09
CA SER A 482 3.18 27.09 -14.18
C SER A 482 3.94 25.89 -14.75
N VAL A 483 3.74 25.58 -16.03
CA VAL A 483 4.46 24.49 -16.74
C VAL A 483 5.95 24.80 -16.79
N LYS A 484 6.33 26.02 -17.20
CA LYS A 484 7.72 26.46 -17.21
C LYS A 484 8.34 26.40 -15.82
N ALA A 485 7.62 26.87 -14.81
CA ALA A 485 8.10 26.86 -13.43
C ALA A 485 8.37 25.44 -12.94
N PHE A 486 7.54 24.48 -13.33
CA PHE A 486 7.76 23.08 -13.02
C PHE A 486 8.99 22.51 -13.75
N GLN A 487 9.12 22.73 -15.06
CA GLN A 487 10.30 22.34 -15.84
C GLN A 487 11.60 22.91 -15.24
N ASP A 488 11.62 24.23 -14.95
CA ASP A 488 12.78 24.91 -14.36
C ASP A 488 13.16 24.28 -13.01
N THR A 489 12.16 23.93 -12.20
CA THR A 489 12.38 23.30 -10.87
C THR A 489 12.94 21.90 -11.00
N LEU A 490 12.43 21.10 -11.93
CA LEU A 490 12.95 19.75 -12.16
C LEU A 490 14.36 19.79 -12.77
N MET A 491 14.68 20.79 -13.59
CA MET A 491 16.07 21.00 -14.05
C MET A 491 16.98 21.45 -12.90
N ALA A 492 16.50 22.30 -12.01
CA ALA A 492 17.24 22.67 -10.80
C ALA A 492 17.54 21.44 -9.92
N ILE A 493 16.58 20.51 -9.76
CA ILE A 493 16.80 19.23 -9.06
C ILE A 493 17.85 18.38 -9.79
N LYS A 494 17.72 18.22 -11.12
CA LYS A 494 18.61 17.37 -11.93
C LYS A 494 20.07 17.83 -11.90
N TYR A 495 20.28 19.14 -11.90
CA TYR A 495 21.60 19.76 -11.95
C TYR A 495 22.09 20.27 -10.60
N PHE A 496 21.42 19.87 -9.51
CA PHE A 496 21.79 20.30 -8.17
C PHE A 496 23.15 19.71 -7.76
N ASP A 497 23.99 20.53 -7.13
CA ASP A 497 25.35 20.14 -6.74
C ASP A 497 25.40 19.06 -5.66
N LYS A 498 24.30 18.86 -4.94
CA LYS A 498 24.15 17.79 -3.94
C LYS A 498 23.19 16.71 -4.43
N PRO A 499 23.38 15.45 -4.03
CA PRO A 499 22.53 14.36 -4.51
C PRO A 499 21.08 14.52 -4.03
N VAL A 500 20.14 14.44 -4.98
CA VAL A 500 18.70 14.33 -4.72
C VAL A 500 18.23 12.92 -5.07
N VAL A 501 17.65 12.22 -4.09
CA VAL A 501 17.15 10.85 -4.24
C VAL A 501 15.64 10.83 -4.07
N ALA A 502 14.90 10.39 -5.08
CA ALA A 502 13.47 10.16 -4.96
C ALA A 502 13.20 8.79 -4.34
N ALA A 503 12.21 8.73 -3.43
CA ALA A 503 11.78 7.53 -2.74
C ALA A 503 10.31 7.17 -3.06
N PRO A 504 9.99 6.77 -4.31
CA PRO A 504 8.63 6.52 -4.73
C PRO A 504 8.06 5.20 -4.20
N PHE A 505 6.74 5.14 -4.11
CA PHE A 505 5.95 3.98 -3.67
C PHE A 505 4.48 4.18 -4.07
N SER A 506 3.69 3.10 -4.10
CA SER A 506 2.27 3.14 -4.48
C SER A 506 2.09 3.93 -5.80
N LEU A 507 1.05 4.74 -5.95
CA LEU A 507 0.89 5.58 -7.14
C LEU A 507 1.99 6.67 -7.21
N THR A 508 2.75 6.63 -8.30
CA THR A 508 3.80 7.59 -8.68
C THR A 508 3.56 8.01 -10.13
N LEU A 509 2.55 8.84 -10.34
CA LEU A 509 2.01 9.12 -11.67
C LEU A 509 2.31 10.56 -12.12
N ALA A 510 2.38 10.75 -13.44
CA ALA A 510 2.53 12.05 -14.09
C ALA A 510 3.66 12.88 -13.47
N GLY A 511 3.40 14.08 -12.96
CA GLY A 511 4.41 14.92 -12.29
C GLY A 511 5.19 14.21 -11.15
N GLY A 512 4.59 13.25 -10.45
CA GLY A 512 5.32 12.42 -9.48
C GLY A 512 6.37 11.50 -10.11
N CYS A 513 6.06 10.96 -11.30
CA CYS A 513 7.02 10.25 -12.13
C CYS A 513 8.12 11.21 -12.63
N GLU A 514 7.76 12.42 -13.06
CA GLU A 514 8.73 13.43 -13.54
C GLU A 514 9.73 13.88 -12.47
N VAL A 515 9.28 14.04 -11.21
CA VAL A 515 10.18 14.28 -10.07
C VAL A 515 11.21 13.16 -9.90
N CYS A 516 10.78 11.90 -10.06
CA CYS A 516 11.69 10.75 -10.03
C CYS A 516 12.62 10.72 -11.26
N LEU A 517 12.12 11.14 -12.43
CA LEU A 517 12.91 11.22 -13.66
C LEU A 517 14.05 12.24 -13.53
N ALA A 518 13.78 13.38 -12.89
CA ALA A 518 14.72 14.46 -12.63
C ALA A 518 15.73 14.16 -11.52
N SER A 519 15.42 13.25 -10.60
CA SER A 519 16.29 12.92 -9.47
C SER A 519 17.60 12.23 -9.89
N ALA A 520 18.67 12.49 -9.14
CA ALA A 520 19.98 11.86 -9.37
C ALA A 520 19.90 10.33 -9.26
N LYS A 521 19.09 9.84 -8.32
CA LYS A 521 18.81 8.43 -8.11
C LYS A 521 17.37 8.18 -7.68
N VAL A 522 16.88 6.98 -7.95
CA VAL A 522 15.62 6.48 -7.40
C VAL A 522 15.90 5.31 -6.45
N GLN A 523 15.36 5.39 -5.23
CA GLN A 523 15.24 4.28 -4.29
C GLN A 523 13.75 3.96 -4.16
N ALA A 524 13.22 3.05 -4.98
CA ALA A 524 11.79 2.79 -5.05
C ALA A 524 11.35 1.68 -4.09
N ALA A 525 10.13 1.74 -3.55
CA ALA A 525 9.51 0.55 -2.97
C ALA A 525 9.22 -0.49 -4.07
N ALA A 526 9.25 -1.78 -3.74
CA ALA A 526 8.89 -2.84 -4.69
C ALA A 526 7.52 -2.61 -5.35
N GLU A 527 6.53 -2.23 -4.54
CA GLU A 527 5.17 -1.88 -4.94
C GLU A 527 5.06 -0.40 -5.34
N THR A 528 5.82 -0.02 -6.37
CA THR A 528 5.72 1.29 -7.02
C THR A 528 5.01 1.17 -8.36
N TYR A 529 3.92 1.93 -8.52
CA TYR A 529 3.10 2.01 -9.72
C TYR A 529 3.42 3.31 -10.44
N MET A 530 4.34 3.26 -11.40
CA MET A 530 4.98 4.43 -11.98
C MET A 530 4.64 4.60 -13.45
N GLY A 531 4.28 5.81 -13.87
CA GLY A 531 4.06 6.10 -15.28
C GLY A 531 3.69 7.54 -15.60
N LEU A 532 3.91 7.91 -16.86
CA LEU A 532 3.47 9.18 -17.46
C LEU A 532 2.09 8.94 -18.07
N VAL A 533 1.04 9.43 -17.41
CA VAL A 533 -0.37 9.09 -17.70
C VAL A 533 -1.15 10.23 -18.37
N GLU A 534 -0.50 11.35 -18.63
CA GLU A 534 -1.08 12.61 -19.10
C GLU A 534 -1.83 12.45 -20.42
N VAL A 535 -1.36 11.58 -21.32
CA VAL A 535 -2.03 11.25 -22.59
C VAL A 535 -3.43 10.68 -22.36
N GLY A 536 -3.63 9.96 -21.25
CA GLY A 536 -4.94 9.43 -20.85
C GLY A 536 -5.98 10.51 -20.53
N VAL A 537 -5.56 11.74 -20.26
CA VAL A 537 -6.45 12.90 -20.05
C VAL A 537 -6.37 13.94 -21.18
N GLY A 538 -5.75 13.59 -22.31
CA GLY A 538 -5.61 14.49 -23.47
C GLY A 538 -4.41 15.44 -23.40
N LEU A 539 -3.56 15.32 -22.38
CA LEU A 539 -2.36 16.14 -22.20
C LEU A 539 -1.10 15.34 -22.52
N ILE A 540 0.06 15.94 -22.32
CA ILE A 540 1.37 15.27 -22.34
C ILE A 540 2.11 15.58 -21.03
N PRO A 541 3.24 14.91 -20.71
CA PRO A 541 4.08 15.33 -19.59
C PRO A 541 4.47 16.81 -19.73
N GLY A 542 4.43 17.55 -18.62
CA GLY A 542 4.67 19.00 -18.60
C GLY A 542 5.91 19.44 -17.82
N GLY A 543 6.54 18.55 -17.06
CA GLY A 543 7.73 18.81 -16.24
C GLY A 543 9.05 18.38 -16.89
N GLY A 544 9.06 17.89 -18.12
CA GLY A 544 10.23 17.35 -18.81
C GLY A 544 10.21 15.84 -18.98
N GLY A 545 9.10 15.15 -18.66
CA GLY A 545 9.01 13.70 -18.70
C GLY A 545 9.22 13.10 -20.08
N THR A 546 8.74 13.74 -21.15
CA THR A 546 8.95 13.30 -22.53
C THR A 546 10.44 13.39 -22.88
N LYS A 547 11.06 14.51 -22.49
CA LYS A 547 12.50 14.75 -22.68
C LYS A 547 13.35 13.76 -21.90
N GLU A 548 13.04 13.51 -20.62
CA GLU A 548 13.82 12.57 -19.80
C GLU A 548 13.69 11.13 -20.29
N MET A 549 12.50 10.71 -20.76
CA MET A 549 12.32 9.38 -21.35
C MET A 549 13.15 9.20 -22.62
N LEU A 550 13.18 10.21 -23.50
CA LEU A 550 14.05 10.21 -24.68
C LEU A 550 15.53 10.09 -24.27
N LEU A 551 15.98 10.90 -23.33
CA LEU A 551 17.38 10.90 -22.88
C LEU A 551 17.78 9.57 -22.24
N ARG A 552 16.93 8.99 -21.39
CA ARG A 552 17.20 7.72 -20.71
C ARG A 552 17.23 6.55 -21.68
N CYS A 553 16.29 6.46 -22.60
CA CYS A 553 16.28 5.36 -23.57
C CYS A 553 17.48 5.43 -24.53
N THR A 554 18.03 6.62 -24.76
CA THR A 554 19.22 6.83 -25.60
C THR A 554 20.54 6.90 -24.81
N GLU A 555 20.50 6.81 -23.47
CA GLU A 555 21.69 7.02 -22.62
C GLU A 555 22.78 5.95 -22.81
N GLY A 556 22.38 4.74 -23.22
CA GLY A 556 23.29 3.64 -23.47
C GLY A 556 24.09 3.76 -24.78
N ILE A 557 23.80 4.75 -25.62
CA ILE A 557 24.49 4.97 -26.89
C ILE A 557 25.78 5.78 -26.62
N PRO A 558 26.98 5.24 -26.87
CA PRO A 558 28.22 5.95 -26.61
C PRO A 558 28.33 7.24 -27.43
N PRO A 559 28.91 8.32 -26.86
CA PRO A 559 29.18 9.54 -27.62
C PRO A 559 30.05 9.26 -28.86
N GLY A 560 29.73 9.90 -29.98
CA GLY A 560 30.51 9.80 -31.23
C GLY A 560 30.15 8.61 -32.14
N VAL A 561 29.20 7.75 -31.74
CA VAL A 561 28.67 6.70 -32.63
C VAL A 561 27.69 7.32 -33.62
N ALA A 562 28.20 7.73 -34.79
CA ALA A 562 27.43 8.43 -35.82
C ALA A 562 26.31 7.57 -36.43
N ASP A 563 26.50 6.26 -36.56
CA ASP A 563 25.59 5.35 -37.29
C ASP A 563 24.65 4.54 -36.38
N ALA A 564 24.50 4.94 -35.11
CA ALA A 564 23.55 4.27 -34.21
C ALA A 564 22.10 4.46 -34.69
N ASP A 565 21.37 3.36 -34.86
CA ASP A 565 19.94 3.40 -35.11
C ASP A 565 19.19 3.77 -33.81
N LEU A 566 18.65 4.99 -33.77
CA LEU A 566 17.91 5.50 -32.62
C LEU A 566 16.49 4.95 -32.52
N LEU A 567 15.93 4.42 -33.62
CA LEU A 567 14.51 4.07 -33.70
C LEU A 567 14.03 3.12 -32.60
N PRO A 568 14.73 2.00 -32.26
CA PRO A 568 14.25 1.09 -31.23
C PRO A 568 14.14 1.75 -29.84
N PHE A 569 15.09 2.62 -29.52
CA PHE A 569 15.15 3.32 -28.23
C PHE A 569 14.10 4.42 -28.13
N VAL A 570 13.98 5.25 -29.17
CA VAL A 570 12.97 6.31 -29.24
C VAL A 570 11.57 5.70 -29.26
N ARG A 571 11.36 4.60 -29.99
CA ARG A 571 10.10 3.87 -30.01
C ARG A 571 9.72 3.34 -28.62
N GLN A 572 10.68 2.80 -27.86
CA GLN A 572 10.42 2.35 -26.48
C GLN A 572 9.93 3.51 -25.60
N ALA A 573 10.63 4.65 -25.62
CA ALA A 573 10.21 5.85 -24.89
C ALA A 573 8.82 6.32 -25.35
N PHE A 574 8.61 6.39 -26.66
CA PHE A 574 7.38 6.83 -27.29
C PHE A 574 6.19 5.95 -26.88
N GLU A 575 6.32 4.64 -26.98
CA GLU A 575 5.23 3.73 -26.60
C GLU A 575 4.92 3.80 -25.10
N ALA A 576 5.91 4.07 -24.24
CA ALA A 576 5.66 4.24 -22.81
C ALA A 576 4.78 5.47 -22.53
N VAL A 577 5.09 6.61 -23.17
CA VAL A 577 4.37 7.88 -22.99
C VAL A 577 3.05 7.91 -23.77
N ALA A 578 3.08 7.67 -25.08
CA ALA A 578 1.92 7.78 -25.97
C ALA A 578 0.80 6.77 -25.62
N MET A 579 1.15 5.62 -25.05
CA MET A 579 0.17 4.62 -24.59
C MET A 579 -0.15 4.74 -23.10
N ALA A 580 0.40 5.74 -22.40
CA ALA A 580 0.24 5.94 -20.96
C ALA A 580 0.52 4.67 -20.14
N LYS A 581 1.61 3.94 -20.47
CA LYS A 581 1.93 2.66 -19.80
C LYS A 581 2.31 2.93 -18.35
N VAL A 582 1.64 2.27 -17.42
CA VAL A 582 1.95 2.31 -15.99
C VAL A 582 2.63 1.01 -15.59
N ALA A 583 3.85 1.11 -15.07
CA ALA A 583 4.53 -0.02 -14.43
C ALA A 583 3.74 -0.48 -13.21
N THR A 584 3.60 -1.77 -12.99
CA THR A 584 2.92 -2.37 -11.82
C THR A 584 3.88 -2.81 -10.71
N SER A 585 5.17 -2.51 -10.87
CA SER A 585 6.22 -2.71 -9.87
C SER A 585 7.44 -1.86 -10.22
N ALA A 586 8.31 -1.59 -9.25
CA ALA A 586 9.59 -0.93 -9.50
C ALA A 586 10.47 -1.70 -10.50
N LYS A 587 10.40 -3.05 -10.51
CA LYS A 587 11.16 -3.86 -11.46
C LYS A 587 10.65 -3.71 -12.90
N GLU A 588 9.35 -3.55 -13.07
CA GLU A 588 8.75 -3.23 -14.37
C GLU A 588 9.06 -1.79 -14.78
N ALA A 589 9.09 -0.84 -13.84
CA ALA A 589 9.49 0.54 -14.11
C ALA A 589 10.92 0.63 -14.66
N GLN A 590 11.84 -0.23 -14.20
CA GLN A 590 13.16 -0.38 -14.82
C GLN A 590 13.10 -0.86 -16.27
N LYS A 591 12.22 -1.83 -16.58
CA LYS A 591 12.06 -2.36 -17.95
C LYS A 591 11.45 -1.33 -18.89
N LEU A 592 10.52 -0.52 -18.39
CA LEU A 592 9.84 0.51 -19.19
C LEU A 592 10.68 1.79 -19.35
N GLY A 593 11.80 1.94 -18.64
CA GLY A 593 12.69 3.10 -18.73
C GLY A 593 12.39 4.24 -17.74
N TYR A 594 11.34 4.11 -16.93
CA TYR A 594 11.01 5.07 -15.86
C TYR A 594 12.03 5.05 -14.72
N MET A 595 12.73 3.94 -14.52
CA MET A 595 13.87 3.80 -13.61
C MET A 595 15.08 3.28 -14.39
N ARG A 596 16.27 3.67 -13.96
CA ARG A 596 17.53 3.14 -14.49
C ARG A 596 17.79 1.74 -13.92
N SER A 597 18.60 0.95 -14.63
CA SER A 597 19.07 -0.35 -14.13
C SER A 597 19.88 -0.25 -12.83
N THR A 598 20.50 0.90 -12.60
CA THR A 598 21.30 1.19 -11.41
C THR A 598 20.47 1.74 -10.24
N ASP A 599 19.21 2.10 -10.46
CA ASP A 599 18.29 2.49 -9.38
C ASP A 599 17.99 1.28 -8.47
N LYS A 600 17.73 1.56 -7.19
CA LYS A 600 17.63 0.55 -6.14
C LYS A 600 16.16 0.32 -5.76
N ILE A 601 15.87 -0.89 -5.27
CA ILE A 601 14.51 -1.31 -4.88
C ILE A 601 14.55 -1.75 -3.42
N THR A 602 13.69 -1.16 -2.59
CA THR A 602 13.43 -1.58 -1.21
C THR A 602 12.18 -2.46 -1.18
N ILE A 603 12.31 -3.71 -0.73
CA ILE A 603 11.16 -4.62 -0.59
C ILE A 603 10.28 -4.21 0.60
N ASN A 604 10.90 -3.97 1.77
CA ASN A 604 10.17 -3.52 2.96
C ASN A 604 9.93 -2.00 2.92
N ARG A 605 8.67 -1.59 2.74
CA ARG A 605 8.30 -0.17 2.66
C ARG A 605 8.71 0.63 3.90
N ASP A 606 8.76 0.03 5.08
CA ASP A 606 9.14 0.73 6.32
C ASP A 606 10.62 1.18 6.30
N HIS A 607 11.47 0.49 5.53
CA HIS A 607 12.89 0.84 5.38
C HIS A 607 13.14 1.84 4.24
N LEU A 608 12.12 2.24 3.47
CA LEU A 608 12.29 3.01 2.24
C LEU A 608 13.07 4.32 2.45
N LEU A 609 12.66 5.13 3.43
CA LEU A 609 13.31 6.41 3.72
C LEU A 609 14.73 6.23 4.27
N HIS A 610 14.96 5.18 5.06
CA HIS A 610 16.30 4.84 5.53
C HIS A 610 17.24 4.46 4.37
N GLU A 611 16.79 3.59 3.46
CA GLU A 611 17.57 3.19 2.30
C GLU A 611 17.78 4.36 1.32
N ALA A 612 16.82 5.28 1.21
CA ALA A 612 16.95 6.50 0.41
C ALA A 612 17.98 7.44 1.02
N LYS A 613 17.92 7.68 2.34
CA LYS A 613 18.94 8.43 3.10
C LYS A 613 20.32 7.80 2.94
N ARG A 614 20.44 6.48 3.05
CA ARG A 614 21.72 5.78 2.83
C ARG A 614 22.23 6.00 1.42
N THR A 615 21.34 5.96 0.42
CA THR A 615 21.71 6.21 -0.98
C THR A 615 22.21 7.64 -1.20
N VAL A 616 21.63 8.65 -0.53
CA VAL A 616 22.17 10.02 -0.52
C VAL A 616 23.61 10.01 0.02
N LEU A 617 23.81 9.43 1.20
CA LEU A 617 25.14 9.39 1.85
C LEU A 617 26.17 8.61 1.03
N ASP A 618 25.77 7.52 0.38
CA ASP A 618 26.63 6.73 -0.50
C ASP A 618 27.07 7.58 -1.71
N LEU A 619 26.16 8.31 -2.35
CA LEU A 619 26.51 9.23 -3.44
C LEU A 619 27.47 10.34 -2.99
N VAL A 620 27.26 10.91 -1.80
CA VAL A 620 28.18 11.91 -1.23
C VAL A 620 29.58 11.31 -1.04
N ARG A 621 29.68 10.10 -0.46
CA ARG A 621 30.97 9.41 -0.25
C ARG A 621 31.66 9.04 -1.56
N GLU A 622 30.90 8.73 -2.61
CA GLU A 622 31.39 8.46 -3.96
C GLU A 622 31.86 9.73 -4.69
N GLY A 623 31.68 10.91 -4.09
CA GLY A 623 32.10 12.19 -4.68
C GLY A 623 31.14 12.66 -5.77
N TYR A 624 29.83 12.57 -5.51
CA TYR A 624 28.77 12.97 -6.43
C TYR A 624 29.07 14.29 -7.16
N ARG A 625 28.81 14.29 -8.47
CA ARG A 625 28.81 15.47 -9.34
C ARG A 625 27.52 15.41 -10.15
N PRO A 626 26.76 16.51 -10.26
CA PRO A 626 25.59 16.53 -11.12
C PRO A 626 25.99 16.26 -12.58
N PRO A 627 25.08 15.68 -13.38
CA PRO A 627 25.27 15.63 -14.83
C PRO A 627 25.37 17.06 -15.39
N ARG A 628 25.90 17.20 -16.61
CA ARG A 628 25.89 18.48 -17.32
C ARG A 628 24.71 18.53 -18.29
N PRO A 629 24.07 19.69 -18.49
CA PRO A 629 23.04 19.85 -19.51
C PRO A 629 23.56 19.41 -20.88
N LYS A 630 22.86 18.48 -21.54
CA LYS A 630 23.22 18.03 -22.88
C LYS A 630 22.93 19.14 -23.90
N LYS A 631 23.92 19.44 -24.74
CA LYS A 631 23.83 20.46 -25.80
C LYS A 631 23.72 19.87 -27.20
N ASN A 632 23.98 18.58 -27.33
CA ASN A 632 24.14 17.87 -28.59
C ASN A 632 23.37 16.54 -28.57
N ILE A 633 22.06 16.62 -28.33
CA ILE A 633 21.17 15.47 -28.37
C ILE A 633 20.82 15.19 -29.83
N LYS A 634 21.27 14.06 -30.35
CA LYS A 634 20.90 13.63 -31.70
C LYS A 634 19.44 13.21 -31.74
N VAL A 635 18.67 13.81 -32.63
CA VAL A 635 17.24 13.49 -32.83
C VAL A 635 16.99 12.87 -34.21
N MET A 636 15.88 12.14 -34.33
CA MET A 636 15.54 11.42 -35.57
C MET A 636 14.85 12.30 -36.64
N GLY A 637 14.43 13.51 -36.27
CA GLY A 637 13.81 14.47 -37.18
C GLY A 637 12.55 13.94 -37.87
N GLU A 638 12.27 14.51 -39.04
CA GLU A 638 11.08 14.22 -39.86
C GLU A 638 10.95 12.74 -40.24
N ARG A 639 12.07 12.06 -40.49
CA ARG A 639 12.08 10.63 -40.83
C ARG A 639 11.58 9.80 -39.65
N GLY A 640 12.11 10.03 -38.45
CA GLY A 640 11.64 9.33 -37.25
C GLY A 640 10.19 9.66 -36.94
N TYR A 641 9.80 10.92 -37.12
CA TYR A 641 8.44 11.37 -36.92
C TYR A 641 7.45 10.60 -37.81
N ALA A 642 7.72 10.49 -39.11
CA ALA A 642 6.88 9.75 -40.05
C ALA A 642 6.74 8.26 -39.68
N LEU A 643 7.80 7.63 -39.18
CA LEU A 643 7.76 6.23 -38.73
C LEU A 643 6.87 6.05 -37.49
N LEU A 644 6.96 6.95 -36.50
CA LEU A 644 6.10 6.91 -35.31
C LEU A 644 4.64 7.23 -35.67
N GLN A 645 4.40 8.19 -36.57
CA GLN A 645 3.07 8.49 -37.09
C GLN A 645 2.44 7.29 -37.79
N MET A 646 3.21 6.55 -38.59
CA MET A 646 2.74 5.33 -39.25
C MET A 646 2.33 4.27 -38.21
N GLY A 647 3.09 4.15 -37.11
CA GLY A 647 2.72 3.28 -35.98
C GLY A 647 1.37 3.67 -35.35
N LEU A 648 1.17 4.96 -35.06
CA LEU A 648 -0.11 5.47 -34.53
C LEU A 648 -1.27 5.23 -35.50
N PHE A 649 -1.05 5.46 -36.79
CA PHE A 649 -2.05 5.19 -37.82
C PHE A 649 -2.49 3.72 -37.79
N TYR A 650 -1.56 2.77 -37.76
CA TYR A 650 -1.90 1.35 -37.65
C TYR A 650 -2.63 0.99 -36.36
N MET A 651 -2.25 1.60 -35.23
CA MET A 651 -2.97 1.39 -33.97
C MET A 651 -4.41 1.89 -34.03
N ARG A 652 -4.66 3.03 -34.68
CA ARG A 652 -6.02 3.55 -34.89
C ARG A 652 -6.82 2.65 -35.80
N GLU A 653 -6.29 2.29 -36.97
CA GLU A 653 -6.97 1.39 -37.91
C GLU A 653 -7.26 0.01 -37.29
N GLY A 654 -6.40 -0.44 -36.37
CA GLY A 654 -6.61 -1.65 -35.58
C GLY A 654 -7.59 -1.52 -34.40
N GLY A 655 -8.12 -0.32 -34.13
CA GLY A 655 -9.05 -0.07 -33.03
C GLY A 655 -8.41 -0.06 -31.63
N TYR A 656 -7.08 0.03 -31.53
CA TYR A 656 -6.36 0.08 -30.25
C TYR A 656 -6.36 1.46 -29.60
N ILE A 657 -6.46 2.52 -30.41
CA ILE A 657 -6.47 3.92 -29.97
C ILE A 657 -7.56 4.71 -30.71
N SER A 658 -8.08 5.77 -30.08
CA SER A 658 -9.04 6.67 -30.73
C SER A 658 -8.36 7.63 -31.72
N GLN A 659 -9.16 8.34 -32.53
CA GLN A 659 -8.64 9.40 -33.39
C GLN A 659 -7.94 10.50 -32.58
N TYR A 660 -8.46 10.81 -31.38
CA TYR A 660 -7.87 11.82 -30.54
C TYR A 660 -6.61 11.33 -29.80
N ASP A 661 -6.55 10.03 -29.46
CA ASP A 661 -5.30 9.42 -28.98
C ASP A 661 -4.18 9.52 -30.04
N GLU A 662 -4.49 9.29 -31.32
CA GLU A 662 -3.52 9.52 -32.41
C GLU A 662 -3.08 10.99 -32.46
N HIS A 663 -4.00 11.94 -32.32
CA HIS A 663 -3.68 13.38 -32.33
C HIS A 663 -2.70 13.76 -31.21
N VAL A 664 -2.99 13.37 -29.97
CA VAL A 664 -2.10 13.60 -28.83
C VAL A 664 -0.78 12.83 -29.00
N GLY A 665 -0.84 11.58 -29.46
CA GLY A 665 0.34 10.76 -29.76
C GLY A 665 1.26 11.41 -30.80
N ARG A 666 0.71 12.10 -31.81
CA ARG A 666 1.50 12.85 -32.80
C ARG A 666 2.26 14.02 -32.17
N LYS A 667 1.73 14.67 -31.13
CA LYS A 667 2.47 15.69 -30.37
C LYS A 667 3.65 15.07 -29.61
N VAL A 668 3.45 13.92 -28.96
CA VAL A 668 4.53 13.17 -28.30
C VAL A 668 5.62 12.76 -29.30
N ALA A 669 5.23 12.23 -30.46
CA ALA A 669 6.17 11.86 -31.53
C ALA A 669 6.98 13.07 -32.01
N HIS A 670 6.33 14.22 -32.16
CA HIS A 670 6.98 15.46 -32.60
C HIS A 670 8.07 15.89 -31.62
N ILE A 671 7.79 15.88 -30.31
CA ILE A 671 8.76 16.22 -29.27
C ILE A 671 9.94 15.23 -29.26
N MET A 672 9.65 13.93 -29.22
CA MET A 672 10.68 12.89 -29.12
C MET A 672 11.59 12.79 -30.35
N THR A 673 11.15 13.31 -31.49
CA THR A 673 11.93 13.38 -32.72
C THR A 673 12.59 14.74 -32.95
N GLY A 674 12.47 15.67 -31.99
CA GLY A 674 13.11 16.97 -32.01
C GLY A 674 12.41 18.03 -32.86
N GLY A 675 11.17 17.77 -33.28
CA GLY A 675 10.36 18.66 -34.09
C GLY A 675 10.60 18.50 -35.59
N ASN A 676 10.35 19.57 -36.35
CA ASN A 676 10.50 19.58 -37.81
C ASN A 676 11.95 19.86 -38.20
N LEU A 677 12.84 18.92 -37.90
CA LEU A 677 14.27 19.00 -38.19
C LEU A 677 14.72 17.85 -39.10
N PRO A 678 15.81 18.00 -39.86
CA PRO A 678 16.43 16.87 -40.56
C PRO A 678 16.88 15.75 -39.62
N ASP A 679 16.85 14.51 -40.11
CA ASP A 679 17.36 13.33 -39.38
C ASP A 679 18.82 13.53 -38.97
N GLY A 680 19.13 13.22 -37.70
CA GLY A 680 20.46 13.33 -37.13
C GLY A 680 20.86 14.73 -36.66
N THR A 681 19.96 15.72 -36.70
CA THR A 681 20.20 17.05 -36.13
C THR A 681 20.51 16.95 -34.64
N GLU A 682 21.44 17.77 -34.15
CA GLU A 682 21.74 17.88 -32.73
C GLU A 682 21.00 19.06 -32.11
N VAL A 683 20.32 18.83 -30.99
CA VAL A 683 19.55 19.85 -30.26
C VAL A 683 19.95 19.92 -28.79
N THR A 684 19.56 21.01 -28.12
CA THR A 684 19.76 21.16 -26.67
C THR A 684 18.61 20.53 -25.88
N GLU A 685 18.81 20.28 -24.58
CA GLU A 685 17.69 19.90 -23.70
C GLU A 685 16.57 20.95 -23.68
N GLN A 686 16.94 22.24 -23.74
CA GLN A 686 15.97 23.34 -23.72
C GLN A 686 15.06 23.31 -24.95
N HIS A 687 15.60 22.98 -26.13
CA HIS A 687 14.80 22.83 -27.35
C HIS A 687 13.67 21.82 -27.18
N ILE A 688 13.96 20.67 -26.56
CA ILE A 688 12.96 19.61 -26.35
C ILE A 688 11.96 20.02 -25.26
N LEU A 689 12.42 20.69 -24.20
CA LEU A 689 11.54 21.25 -23.16
C LEU A 689 10.58 22.31 -23.71
N ASP A 690 11.04 23.16 -24.64
CA ASP A 690 10.21 24.18 -25.27
C ASP A 690 9.15 23.54 -26.17
N LEU A 691 9.50 22.52 -26.97
CA LEU A 691 8.52 21.73 -27.74
C LEU A 691 7.49 21.05 -26.83
N GLU A 692 7.92 20.52 -25.69
CA GLU A 692 7.03 19.90 -24.71
C GLU A 692 6.08 20.93 -24.09
N ARG A 693 6.58 22.09 -23.68
CA ARG A 693 5.75 23.18 -23.11
C ARG A 693 4.74 23.70 -24.13
N GLU A 694 5.19 23.97 -25.35
CA GLU A 694 4.32 24.41 -26.45
C GLU A 694 3.19 23.41 -26.70
N ALA A 695 3.52 22.13 -26.83
CA ALA A 695 2.54 21.08 -27.08
C ALA A 695 1.57 20.89 -25.90
N PHE A 696 2.04 21.00 -24.66
CA PHE A 696 1.19 20.94 -23.47
C PHE A 696 0.16 22.08 -23.48
N VAL A 697 0.62 23.32 -23.61
CA VAL A 697 -0.25 24.52 -23.61
C VAL A 697 -1.22 24.49 -24.79
N SER A 698 -0.76 24.06 -25.97
CA SER A 698 -1.63 23.86 -27.14
C SER A 698 -2.76 22.87 -26.87
N LEU A 699 -2.49 21.75 -26.19
CA LEU A 699 -3.51 20.73 -25.91
C LEU A 699 -4.53 21.19 -24.86
N CYS A 700 -4.14 22.06 -23.93
CA CYS A 700 -5.05 22.70 -22.98
C CYS A 700 -6.17 23.49 -23.68
N GLY A 701 -5.88 24.10 -24.82
CA GLY A 701 -6.85 24.84 -25.64
C GLY A 701 -7.85 23.97 -26.41
N GLU A 702 -7.73 22.65 -26.37
CA GLU A 702 -8.57 21.76 -27.17
C GLU A 702 -9.78 21.22 -26.39
N GLN A 703 -10.97 21.36 -26.96
CA GLN A 703 -12.23 20.90 -26.33
C GLN A 703 -12.20 19.42 -25.93
N LYS A 704 -11.65 18.55 -26.77
CA LYS A 704 -11.57 17.11 -26.49
C LYS A 704 -10.66 16.79 -25.29
N THR A 705 -9.63 17.59 -25.02
CA THR A 705 -8.82 17.50 -23.80
C THR A 705 -9.63 17.88 -22.58
N GLN A 706 -10.39 18.99 -22.63
CA GLN A 706 -11.24 19.43 -21.53
C GLN A 706 -12.30 18.38 -21.17
N GLU A 707 -12.96 17.78 -22.18
CA GLU A 707 -13.89 16.66 -22.00
C GLU A 707 -13.23 15.45 -21.29
N ARG A 708 -11.97 15.14 -21.62
CA ARG A 708 -11.21 14.04 -20.98
C ARG A 708 -10.88 14.37 -19.53
N ILE A 709 -10.44 15.59 -19.24
CA ILE A 709 -10.15 16.04 -17.87
C ILE A 709 -11.42 16.00 -17.02
N GLU A 710 -12.53 16.56 -17.51
CA GLU A 710 -13.83 16.53 -16.83
C GLU A 710 -14.31 15.10 -16.56
N TYR A 711 -14.22 14.21 -17.56
CA TYR A 711 -14.62 12.83 -17.42
C TYR A 711 -13.74 12.07 -16.41
N MET A 712 -12.43 12.32 -16.40
CA MET A 712 -11.51 11.76 -15.40
C MET A 712 -11.85 12.24 -13.99
N LEU A 713 -12.08 13.54 -13.79
CA LEU A 713 -12.47 14.10 -12.50
C LEU A 713 -13.82 13.54 -11.99
N LYS A 714 -14.75 13.28 -12.90
CA LYS A 714 -16.09 12.75 -12.58
C LYS A 714 -16.11 11.25 -12.32
N THR A 715 -15.33 10.47 -13.08
CA THR A 715 -15.45 9.00 -13.11
C THR A 715 -14.22 8.25 -12.59
N GLY A 716 -13.08 8.93 -12.48
CA GLY A 716 -11.78 8.31 -12.22
C GLY A 716 -11.27 7.42 -13.34
N LYS A 717 -11.84 7.52 -14.55
CA LYS A 717 -11.47 6.71 -15.73
C LYS A 717 -11.11 7.62 -16.91
N PRO A 718 -10.21 7.19 -17.80
CA PRO A 718 -9.91 7.94 -19.02
C PRO A 718 -11.10 7.87 -20.00
N LEU A 719 -11.35 8.97 -20.70
CA LEU A 719 -12.28 9.04 -21.83
C LEU A 719 -11.53 8.84 -23.14
N ARG A 720 -12.05 7.97 -24.03
CA ARG A 720 -11.46 7.66 -25.34
C ARG A 720 -12.38 8.18 -26.47
N ASN A 721 -12.50 9.51 -26.56
CA ASN A 721 -13.27 10.27 -27.56
C ASN A 721 -12.46 10.57 -28.85
#